data_AF-A0A094DJG0-F1
#
_entry.id   AF-A0A094DJG0-F1
#
_cell.length_a   1.000
_cell.length_b   1.000
_cell.length_c   1.000
_cell.angle_alpha   90.00
_cell.angle_beta   90.00
_cell.angle_gamma   90.00
#
_symmetry.space_group_name_H-M   'P 1'
#
loop_
_entity.id
_entity.type
_entity.pdbx_description
1 polymer ?
#
loop_
_entity_poly.entity_id
_entity_poly.type
_entity_poly.pdbx_seq_one_letter_code
_entity_poly.pdbx_strand_id
1 'polypeptide(L)'
;MLQSLLHLALPAIRYASTLTCAIEACKMRPRSPASAAEDDGDDDSDPSTLAAPVAPDNIITSAWEGTEVNGSGNGFRPPSRRENSDTLDAPSRLGANQHIRRSFESRNSIDVPDTARSRRPSNTIWKPGEARNGSVTKNGSAKSALVAVPTTEVINDGKMPPHFVGRRTKFRSPWSNSLATVTVTLLAILSMALIFYSFTTRQLDSKGCRMSYMRPAFAKLTDFDTEHTRFASKYSVYLYREATVDEDTKVKGVPILFIPGNAGSYKQVRPIAAEAANYFHDVLRHDETVLKAGTRNLDFFTVDFNEEFTAFHGQAILDQAEYLNEAVAYILSLYHDPRQSQRDPDLPDPTSVIILGHSMGGIVARTMLVMPNYQSNSINTIITMSAPHARPPVSFDAQIVDIYDNVNKYWREAYSQQWANNNPLWHVTLISIAGGGLDTMVPSDYASLESLVPETHGFTVFTTTVPTVWTGMDHQAILWCDQFRKVVIKSLYDVVDVTRAAQTKPRAERMRLFKKRLLTGMEASAERTLPRKEPSTLLTLEDGSNSILGQGKRLTLRKFGQSRKPQAYLLPIPTNLADMRFTMLSDQKPDEDGAHGKLEVLFCSVFPLKAGQSATLLSMNIDLSGDKPGSARLACKNAAADVIQLPASTRESKHPFVGQDDEPVSPFSYLQYELADIADHQFVAIVDKATEPTPGWVVAEFSENEQSKRVGSLSLRRLLAFGMKIKLPAVRPMVMEVRIPALHSSLLSYNLNVGNQACGDEGQLFTPLVRQYLSRPYESKYFVNVKQASINLHGVAPFMPPPLQPVQGQDGISLQMWTDPTCGSTVDVSLTVDVFGSFGKLYMRYRTIIAAFPLLIVALAFFYYWSRHSSPTSLPIWWPASFRSRPALAHGG
;
A
#
# COMPACT_ATOMS: atom_id res chain seq x y z
N MET A 1 10.22 2.01 34.80
CA MET A 1 9.38 3.06 34.18
C MET A 1 8.33 2.48 33.24
N LEU A 2 8.65 1.97 32.04
CA LEU A 2 7.62 1.42 31.12
C LEU A 2 6.81 0.26 31.73
N GLN A 3 7.49 -0.67 32.39
CA GLN A 3 6.86 -1.79 33.13
C GLN A 3 6.02 -1.30 34.34
N SER A 4 6.38 -0.14 34.91
CA SER A 4 5.64 0.54 35.98
C SER A 4 4.36 1.20 35.44
N LEU A 5 4.43 1.80 34.25
CA LEU A 5 3.30 2.33 33.51
C LEU A 5 2.34 1.22 33.09
N LEU A 6 2.83 0.05 32.65
CA LEU A 6 1.96 -1.11 32.42
C LEU A 6 1.23 -1.55 33.70
N HIS A 7 1.91 -1.64 34.85
CA HIS A 7 1.25 -1.98 36.11
C HIS A 7 0.21 -0.96 36.57
N LEU A 8 0.37 0.32 36.22
CA LEU A 8 -0.62 1.38 36.49
C LEU A 8 -1.76 1.43 35.45
N ALA A 9 -1.49 1.05 34.21
CA ALA A 9 -2.48 1.02 33.13
C ALA A 9 -3.35 -0.25 33.15
N LEU A 10 -2.80 -1.41 33.55
CA LEU A 10 -3.51 -2.70 33.58
C LEU A 10 -4.84 -2.66 34.38
N PRO A 11 -4.95 -2.00 35.55
CA PRO A 11 -6.23 -1.85 36.25
C PRO A 11 -7.23 -0.98 35.48
N ALA A 12 -6.78 0.13 34.90
CA ALA A 12 -7.64 1.04 34.14
C ALA A 12 -8.12 0.42 32.81
N ILE A 13 -7.24 -0.32 32.12
CA ILE A 13 -7.57 -1.10 30.93
C ILE A 13 -8.55 -2.24 31.31
N ARG A 14 -8.31 -2.98 32.41
CA ARG A 14 -9.28 -3.97 32.90
C ARG A 14 -10.65 -3.34 33.18
N TYR A 15 -10.70 -2.18 33.83
CA TYR A 15 -11.96 -1.47 34.08
C TYR A 15 -12.66 -1.05 32.79
N ALA A 16 -11.94 -0.49 31.81
CA ALA A 16 -12.48 -0.14 30.50
C ALA A 16 -12.99 -1.38 29.75
N SER A 17 -12.23 -2.48 29.74
CA SER A 17 -12.61 -3.76 29.13
C SER A 17 -13.81 -4.42 29.82
N THR A 18 -13.94 -4.34 31.14
CA THR A 18 -15.16 -4.80 31.83
C THR A 18 -16.35 -3.88 31.55
N LEU A 19 -16.13 -2.59 31.28
CA LEU A 19 -17.21 -1.67 30.91
C LEU A 19 -17.74 -1.94 29.50
N THR A 20 -16.86 -2.18 28.51
CA THR A 20 -17.29 -2.62 27.16
C THR A 20 -17.89 -4.02 27.17
N CYS A 21 -17.28 -4.98 27.89
CA CYS A 21 -17.81 -6.34 27.99
C CYS A 21 -19.18 -6.37 28.71
N ALA A 22 -19.42 -5.49 29.69
CA ALA A 22 -20.76 -5.33 30.29
C ALA A 22 -21.78 -4.71 29.32
N ILE A 23 -21.35 -3.85 28.38
CA ILE A 23 -22.21 -3.28 27.33
C ILE A 23 -22.54 -4.35 26.27
N GLU A 24 -21.58 -5.20 25.89
CA GLU A 24 -21.82 -6.34 24.99
C GLU A 24 -22.68 -7.43 25.63
N ALA A 25 -22.41 -7.80 26.89
CA ALA A 25 -23.22 -8.77 27.64
C ALA A 25 -24.68 -8.31 27.81
N CYS A 26 -24.93 -7.00 27.96
CA CYS A 26 -26.29 -6.44 27.97
C CYS A 26 -27.06 -6.59 26.64
N LYS A 27 -26.40 -6.88 25.52
CA LYS A 27 -27.06 -7.26 24.25
C LYS A 27 -27.29 -8.77 24.11
N MET A 28 -26.72 -9.62 24.96
CA MET A 28 -26.90 -11.08 24.91
C MET A 28 -27.69 -11.62 26.11
N ARG A 29 -29.01 -11.68 25.99
CA ARG A 29 -29.84 -12.61 26.77
C ARG A 29 -30.00 -13.92 25.99
N PRO A 30 -29.47 -15.06 26.47
CA PRO A 30 -29.98 -16.36 26.05
C PRO A 30 -31.46 -16.47 26.41
N ARG A 31 -32.28 -17.05 25.53
CA ARG A 31 -33.54 -17.67 25.97
C ARG A 31 -33.19 -19.00 26.61
N SER A 32 -33.65 -19.23 27.84
CA SER A 32 -33.55 -20.55 28.46
C SER A 32 -34.35 -21.57 27.64
N PRO A 33 -33.83 -22.76 27.33
CA PRO A 33 -34.65 -23.86 26.85
C PRO A 33 -35.57 -24.33 27.98
N ALA A 34 -36.83 -24.61 27.65
CA ALA A 34 -37.76 -25.29 28.54
C ALA A 34 -37.70 -26.80 28.30
N SER A 35 -38.10 -27.59 29.29
CA SER A 35 -37.97 -29.06 29.31
C SER A 35 -39.13 -29.80 28.63
N ALA A 36 -38.77 -30.74 27.75
CA ALA A 36 -39.44 -32.02 27.51
C ALA A 36 -38.29 -33.05 27.31
N ALA A 37 -38.21 -34.16 28.03
CA ALA A 37 -39.12 -35.31 27.99
C ALA A 37 -39.12 -35.90 26.56
N GLU A 38 -38.28 -36.89 26.26
CA GLU A 38 -38.43 -38.32 26.63
C GLU A 38 -39.59 -38.98 25.89
N ASP A 39 -39.26 -39.73 24.84
CA ASP A 39 -39.95 -40.95 24.39
C ASP A 39 -38.88 -41.85 23.71
N ASP A 40 -39.10 -43.16 23.73
CA ASP A 40 -38.06 -44.18 23.45
C ASP A 40 -37.95 -44.58 21.95
N GLY A 41 -36.86 -45.28 21.60
CA GLY A 41 -36.69 -45.80 20.23
C GLY A 41 -35.30 -46.35 19.89
N ASP A 42 -34.93 -47.50 20.46
CA ASP A 42 -33.91 -48.39 19.89
C ASP A 42 -34.32 -48.80 18.44
N ASP A 43 -33.42 -49.10 17.49
CA ASP A 43 -32.58 -50.30 17.55
C ASP A 43 -31.42 -50.35 16.50
N ASP A 44 -30.50 -51.26 16.79
CA ASP A 44 -29.61 -52.07 15.92
C ASP A 44 -28.53 -51.53 14.93
N SER A 45 -27.34 -52.13 15.09
CA SER A 45 -26.35 -52.54 14.07
C SER A 45 -25.34 -51.56 13.39
N ASP A 46 -24.08 -51.68 13.84
CA ASP A 46 -22.80 -51.49 13.10
C ASP A 46 -22.49 -52.79 12.26
N PRO A 47 -21.38 -52.95 11.47
CA PRO A 47 -20.50 -51.99 10.78
C PRO A 47 -20.12 -52.39 9.31
N SER A 48 -19.41 -51.49 8.59
CA SER A 48 -18.53 -51.78 7.41
C SER A 48 -19.22 -52.21 6.08
N THR A 49 -18.58 -52.32 4.89
CA THR A 49 -17.16 -52.35 4.47
C THR A 49 -16.91 -51.70 3.08
N LEU A 50 -15.62 -51.51 2.75
CA LEU A 50 -14.97 -51.33 1.42
C LEU A 50 -15.77 -51.67 0.13
N ALA A 51 -15.70 -50.80 -0.90
CA ALA A 51 -15.08 -51.08 -2.22
C ALA A 51 -15.39 -50.02 -3.31
N ALA A 52 -14.54 -49.97 -4.35
CA ALA A 52 -14.71 -49.26 -5.62
C ALA A 52 -13.79 -49.92 -6.69
N PRO A 53 -13.83 -49.53 -7.98
CA PRO A 53 -14.94 -49.08 -8.83
C PRO A 53 -15.19 -50.04 -10.03
N VAL A 54 -16.22 -49.82 -10.84
CA VAL A 54 -16.42 -50.50 -12.14
C VAL A 54 -16.89 -49.49 -13.19
N ALA A 55 -16.32 -49.56 -14.40
CA ALA A 55 -16.73 -48.79 -15.58
C ALA A 55 -17.43 -49.70 -16.61
N PRO A 56 -18.08 -49.12 -17.64
CA PRO A 56 -18.25 -49.81 -18.92
C PRO A 56 -17.68 -49.01 -20.11
N ASP A 57 -17.14 -49.74 -21.08
CA ASP A 57 -16.51 -49.24 -22.32
C ASP A 57 -17.47 -49.20 -23.54
N ASN A 58 -16.92 -48.70 -24.65
CA ASN A 58 -17.31 -48.83 -26.07
C ASN A 58 -18.15 -47.66 -26.66
N ILE A 59 -17.79 -46.97 -27.77
CA ILE A 59 -17.04 -47.23 -29.04
C ILE A 59 -17.98 -47.51 -30.24
N ILE A 60 -17.55 -47.12 -31.46
CA ILE A 60 -18.14 -47.22 -32.84
C ILE A 60 -18.63 -45.86 -33.41
N THR A 61 -18.40 -45.45 -34.67
CA THR A 61 -17.15 -45.16 -35.46
C THR A 61 -17.48 -44.72 -36.91
N SER A 62 -17.06 -43.52 -37.37
CA SER A 62 -17.01 -43.07 -38.80
C SER A 62 -16.52 -41.60 -38.91
N ALA A 63 -15.52 -41.12 -39.68
CA ALA A 63 -14.48 -41.68 -40.58
C ALA A 63 -14.76 -41.75 -42.11
N TRP A 64 -13.71 -41.43 -42.91
CA TRP A 64 -13.52 -41.52 -44.40
C TRP A 64 -14.28 -40.46 -45.27
N GLU A 65 -13.79 -39.92 -46.41
CA GLU A 65 -12.45 -39.93 -47.08
C GLU A 65 -12.24 -38.68 -48.02
N GLY A 66 -11.24 -38.69 -48.93
CA GLY A 66 -10.79 -37.58 -49.82
C GLY A 66 -11.67 -37.25 -51.06
N THR A 67 -11.19 -36.58 -52.14
CA THR A 67 -9.81 -36.37 -52.67
C THR A 67 -9.73 -35.11 -53.60
N GLU A 68 -8.55 -34.86 -54.19
CA GLU A 68 -8.06 -33.78 -55.11
C GLU A 68 -8.85 -33.60 -56.46
N VAL A 69 -8.54 -32.77 -57.49
CA VAL A 69 -7.27 -32.33 -58.17
C VAL A 69 -7.47 -31.03 -59.04
N ASN A 70 -6.35 -30.39 -59.46
CA ASN A 70 -6.14 -29.38 -60.55
C ASN A 70 -6.31 -27.87 -60.23
N GLY A 71 -5.48 -26.94 -60.77
CA GLY A 71 -4.20 -27.12 -61.49
C GLY A 71 -3.73 -25.94 -62.37
N SER A 72 -2.46 -25.49 -62.20
CA SER A 72 -1.68 -24.52 -63.03
C SER A 72 -2.13 -23.03 -63.08
N GLY A 73 -1.27 -22.02 -63.30
CA GLY A 73 0.21 -22.00 -63.33
C GLY A 73 0.83 -20.66 -63.81
N ASN A 74 2.07 -20.36 -63.41
CA ASN A 74 2.95 -19.21 -63.80
C ASN A 74 2.49 -17.78 -63.41
N GLY A 75 3.37 -16.80 -63.12
CA GLY A 75 4.83 -16.84 -62.96
C GLY A 75 5.50 -15.43 -62.85
N PHE A 76 6.84 -15.42 -62.81
CA PHE A 76 7.77 -14.26 -62.89
C PHE A 76 8.05 -13.38 -61.64
N ARG A 77 9.11 -12.55 -61.77
CA ARG A 77 9.98 -11.98 -60.71
C ARG A 77 10.18 -10.44 -60.89
N PRO A 78 10.79 -9.72 -59.92
CA PRO A 78 10.70 -8.26 -59.82
C PRO A 78 11.75 -7.47 -60.64
N PRO A 79 11.55 -6.15 -60.83
CA PRO A 79 12.55 -5.22 -61.35
C PRO A 79 13.38 -4.55 -60.24
N SER A 80 14.57 -4.05 -60.62
CA SER A 80 15.53 -3.38 -59.73
C SER A 80 15.92 -1.97 -60.22
N ARG A 81 16.05 -1.03 -59.27
CA ARG A 81 17.06 0.04 -59.18
C ARG A 81 17.70 0.62 -60.47
N ARG A 82 17.43 1.91 -60.75
CA ARG A 82 18.34 2.96 -61.30
C ARG A 82 17.89 4.30 -60.70
N GLU A 83 18.71 5.25 -60.23
CA GLU A 83 19.95 5.91 -60.71
C GLU A 83 19.74 7.15 -61.60
N ASN A 84 19.98 8.31 -60.98
CA ASN A 84 20.55 9.59 -61.43
C ASN A 84 20.37 10.55 -60.22
N SER A 85 21.38 11.09 -59.52
CA SER A 85 22.63 11.81 -59.84
C SER A 85 22.47 13.33 -59.61
N ASP A 86 23.61 14.00 -59.38
CA ASP A 86 23.80 15.46 -59.23
C ASP A 86 23.52 15.97 -57.79
N THR A 87 24.50 16.16 -56.90
CA THR A 87 25.59 17.19 -56.84
C THR A 87 25.02 18.63 -56.66
N LEU A 88 25.48 19.48 -55.74
CA LEU A 88 26.84 19.73 -55.19
C LEU A 88 26.85 20.19 -53.70
N ASP A 89 28.07 20.38 -53.19
CA ASP A 89 28.52 21.30 -52.11
C ASP A 89 28.01 21.17 -50.66
N ALA A 90 28.92 20.68 -49.81
CA ALA A 90 29.14 21.24 -48.47
C ALA A 90 30.17 22.39 -48.57
N PRO A 91 30.24 23.29 -47.56
CA PRO A 91 31.44 23.21 -46.73
C PRO A 91 31.19 23.35 -45.22
N SER A 92 32.07 22.75 -44.45
CA SER A 92 32.11 22.82 -42.98
C SER A 92 32.73 24.12 -42.47
N ARG A 93 32.33 24.56 -41.26
CA ARG A 93 33.19 25.34 -40.35
C ARG A 93 32.73 25.28 -38.88
N LEU A 94 33.69 25.46 -37.99
CA LEU A 94 33.55 25.39 -36.53
C LEU A 94 32.90 26.67 -35.97
N GLY A 95 32.36 26.61 -34.74
CA GLY A 95 32.33 27.82 -33.89
C GLY A 95 31.36 27.91 -32.71
N ALA A 96 31.83 27.51 -31.53
CA ALA A 96 31.58 28.13 -30.21
C ALA A 96 30.17 28.18 -29.56
N ASN A 97 30.20 28.19 -28.23
CA ASN A 97 29.05 28.38 -27.33
C ASN A 97 28.47 29.81 -27.37
N GLN A 98 27.16 29.95 -27.13
CA GLN A 98 26.69 30.99 -26.21
C GLN A 98 25.33 30.67 -25.58
N HIS A 99 25.21 30.83 -24.26
CA HIS A 99 23.92 30.90 -23.57
C HIS A 99 23.26 32.25 -23.86
N ILE A 100 21.99 32.23 -24.30
CA ILE A 100 21.14 33.43 -24.28
C ILE A 100 19.84 33.11 -23.54
N ARG A 101 19.72 33.63 -22.31
CA ARG A 101 18.40 33.90 -21.71
C ARG A 101 17.73 35.00 -22.53
N ARG A 102 16.45 34.84 -22.86
CA ARG A 102 15.52 35.98 -22.93
C ARG A 102 14.08 35.55 -22.63
N SER A 103 13.42 36.35 -21.81
CA SER A 103 11.97 36.42 -21.68
C SER A 103 11.34 37.04 -22.92
N PHE A 104 10.03 36.88 -23.09
CA PHE A 104 8.99 37.88 -23.41
C PHE A 104 7.75 37.05 -23.81
N GLU A 105 6.49 37.37 -23.55
CA GLU A 105 5.73 38.22 -22.63
C GLU A 105 4.26 38.03 -23.09
N SER A 106 3.27 38.16 -22.21
CA SER A 106 1.88 37.86 -22.58
C SER A 106 1.17 39.04 -23.23
N ARG A 107 0.45 38.78 -24.33
CA ARG A 107 -0.62 39.65 -24.86
C ARG A 107 -1.95 38.91 -24.79
N ASN A 108 -2.88 39.44 -24.02
CA ASN A 108 -4.32 39.17 -24.15
C ASN A 108 -5.07 40.50 -24.02
N SER A 109 -6.04 40.73 -24.89
CA SER A 109 -6.86 41.94 -24.93
C SER A 109 -8.17 41.79 -24.15
N ILE A 110 -8.66 42.94 -23.68
CA ILE A 110 -9.84 43.14 -22.82
C ILE A 110 -11.15 42.85 -23.58
N ASP A 111 -12.15 42.34 -22.85
CA ASP A 111 -13.55 42.79 -23.00
C ASP A 111 -14.30 42.69 -21.65
N VAL A 112 -15.09 43.72 -21.30
CA VAL A 112 -15.79 43.90 -19.99
C VAL A 112 -17.02 44.81 -20.19
N PRO A 113 -18.24 44.39 -19.77
CA PRO A 113 -18.93 45.04 -18.64
C PRO A 113 -19.45 44.03 -17.57
N ASP A 114 -19.35 44.22 -16.26
CA ASP A 114 -19.98 45.22 -15.34
C ASP A 114 -21.50 44.95 -15.09
N THR A 115 -22.09 44.93 -13.88
CA THR A 115 -21.64 45.29 -12.50
C THR A 115 -22.29 44.39 -11.42
N ALA A 116 -21.66 44.24 -10.24
CA ALA A 116 -22.33 44.06 -8.93
C ALA A 116 -21.36 44.35 -7.75
N ARG A 117 -21.86 44.86 -6.61
CA ARG A 117 -21.01 45.36 -5.49
C ARG A 117 -20.94 44.41 -4.28
N SER A 118 -19.76 44.30 -3.67
CA SER A 118 -19.61 43.97 -2.24
C SER A 118 -18.42 44.73 -1.62
N ARG A 119 -18.45 44.98 -0.31
CA ARG A 119 -17.45 45.78 0.44
C ARG A 119 -16.65 44.90 1.41
N ARG A 120 -15.34 45.17 1.54
CA ARG A 120 -14.52 44.76 2.69
C ARG A 120 -14.02 46.00 3.45
N PRO A 121 -14.01 46.01 4.79
CA PRO A 121 -13.10 46.83 5.59
C PRO A 121 -11.78 46.07 5.85
N SER A 122 -10.73 46.77 6.28
CA SER A 122 -9.43 46.16 6.61
C SER A 122 -8.74 46.85 7.80
N ASN A 123 -7.94 46.05 8.51
CA ASN A 123 -6.85 46.40 9.42
C ASN A 123 -7.13 47.30 10.65
N THR A 124 -6.64 46.83 11.82
CA THR A 124 -5.55 47.55 12.52
C THR A 124 -4.82 46.63 13.50
N ILE A 125 -3.56 46.96 13.79
CA ILE A 125 -2.67 46.25 14.72
C ILE A 125 -2.54 47.11 15.99
N TRP A 126 -2.47 46.47 17.16
CA TRP A 126 -2.12 47.14 18.41
C TRP A 126 -1.09 46.35 19.25
N LYS A 127 -0.13 47.08 19.80
CA LYS A 127 0.73 46.70 20.93
C LYS A 127 1.03 47.96 21.78
N PRO A 128 1.53 47.82 23.02
CA PRO A 128 1.18 48.74 24.10
C PRO A 128 1.96 50.07 24.09
N GLY A 129 1.40 51.08 24.75
CA GLY A 129 2.04 52.37 25.01
C GLY A 129 2.45 52.55 26.48
N GLU A 130 3.18 53.64 26.75
CA GLU A 130 3.65 54.02 28.09
C GLU A 130 3.75 55.56 28.22
N ALA A 131 3.98 56.03 29.45
CA ALA A 131 4.27 57.42 29.87
C ALA A 131 3.12 58.46 29.88
N ARG A 132 3.17 59.31 30.91
CA ARG A 132 2.33 60.51 31.14
C ARG A 132 3.22 61.76 31.15
N ASN A 133 2.70 62.90 30.67
CA ASN A 133 2.90 64.30 31.15
C ASN A 133 2.40 65.27 30.04
N GLY A 134 1.83 66.45 30.30
CA GLY A 134 1.36 67.06 31.56
C GLY A 134 0.93 68.54 31.37
N SER A 135 0.02 69.06 32.24
CA SER A 135 -0.41 70.48 32.44
C SER A 135 -0.92 71.31 31.22
N VAL A 136 -2.05 72.05 31.31
CA VAL A 136 -2.24 73.49 31.67
C VAL A 136 -3.68 73.85 31.21
N THR A 137 -4.51 74.82 31.68
CA THR A 137 -4.60 75.82 32.78
C THR A 137 -5.63 75.36 33.85
N LYS A 138 -6.06 76.03 34.95
CA LYS A 138 -5.91 77.35 35.65
C LYS A 138 -7.19 78.25 35.71
N ASN A 139 -7.84 78.22 36.89
CA ASN A 139 -8.77 79.19 37.53
C ASN A 139 -10.13 79.55 36.86
N GLY A 140 -11.21 79.82 37.61
CA GLY A 140 -11.45 79.62 39.06
C GLY A 140 -12.52 80.56 39.68
N SER A 141 -12.95 80.24 40.93
CA SER A 141 -13.81 81.06 41.84
C SER A 141 -15.33 81.12 41.53
N ALA A 142 -16.28 81.28 42.47
CA ALA A 142 -16.48 80.77 43.86
C ALA A 142 -17.87 81.25 44.39
N LYS A 143 -18.30 80.74 45.57
CA LYS A 143 -19.43 81.19 46.44
C LYS A 143 -20.86 80.82 45.97
N SER A 144 -21.84 80.55 46.86
CA SER A 144 -21.82 80.15 48.30
C SER A 144 -23.22 79.70 48.78
N ALA A 145 -23.28 78.92 49.87
CA ALA A 145 -24.40 78.79 50.83
C ALA A 145 -25.73 78.08 50.36
N LEU A 146 -26.56 77.44 51.20
CA LEU A 146 -26.46 76.93 52.60
C LEU A 146 -27.62 75.92 52.90
N VAL A 147 -27.73 75.45 54.16
CA VAL A 147 -28.93 74.86 54.86
C VAL A 147 -29.19 73.32 54.79
N ALA A 148 -28.75 72.60 55.84
CA ALA A 148 -29.52 71.89 56.89
C ALA A 148 -30.76 70.98 56.54
N VAL A 149 -30.91 69.71 57.01
CA VAL A 149 -31.42 69.19 58.35
C VAL A 149 -32.93 68.76 58.31
N PRO A 150 -33.48 67.78 59.10
CA PRO A 150 -32.96 66.54 59.75
C PRO A 150 -33.96 65.31 59.74
N THR A 151 -33.65 64.22 60.49
CA THR A 151 -34.45 63.44 61.51
C THR A 151 -33.90 61.98 61.60
N THR A 152 -33.67 61.28 62.73
CA THR A 152 -34.30 61.07 64.07
C THR A 152 -35.60 60.24 64.05
N GLU A 153 -35.80 59.14 64.80
CA GLU A 153 -34.93 58.36 65.73
C GLU A 153 -35.61 57.00 66.04
N VAL A 154 -35.10 56.23 67.03
CA VAL A 154 -35.85 55.56 68.14
C VAL A 154 -35.29 54.16 68.55
N ILE A 155 -34.75 54.12 69.79
CA ILE A 155 -34.63 53.01 70.77
C ILE A 155 -33.87 51.71 70.40
N ASN A 156 -33.07 51.26 71.39
CA ASN A 156 -32.40 49.96 71.48
C ASN A 156 -32.49 49.51 72.95
N ASP A 157 -32.83 48.24 73.24
CA ASP A 157 -33.02 47.73 74.62
C ASP A 157 -32.86 46.19 74.72
N GLY A 158 -32.66 45.65 75.93
CA GLY A 158 -33.16 44.30 76.26
C GLY A 158 -32.22 43.09 76.21
N LYS A 159 -31.18 43.06 77.07
CA LYS A 159 -30.65 41.87 77.82
C LYS A 159 -30.80 40.41 77.28
N MET A 160 -29.64 39.74 77.25
CA MET A 160 -29.39 38.34 77.72
C MET A 160 -29.69 37.11 76.80
N PRO A 161 -29.12 35.90 77.11
CA PRO A 161 -28.67 34.91 76.08
C PRO A 161 -29.17 33.47 76.41
N PRO A 162 -28.46 32.33 76.17
CA PRO A 162 -27.41 31.95 75.20
C PRO A 162 -27.76 30.66 74.37
N HIS A 163 -26.77 30.17 73.61
CA HIS A 163 -26.65 28.81 73.03
C HIS A 163 -27.56 28.34 71.88
N PHE A 164 -26.93 28.05 70.74
CA PHE A 164 -26.75 26.65 70.31
C PHE A 164 -25.40 26.48 69.57
N VAL A 165 -24.76 25.31 69.67
CA VAL A 165 -23.37 25.13 69.22
C VAL A 165 -23.29 24.83 67.72
N GLY A 166 -23.22 25.90 66.92
CA GLY A 166 -22.87 25.85 65.50
C GLY A 166 -21.41 25.40 65.29
N ARG A 167 -21.20 24.10 65.08
CA ARG A 167 -19.88 23.47 64.86
C ARG A 167 -19.17 24.11 63.66
N ARG A 168 -18.21 25.02 63.90
CA ARG A 168 -17.42 25.72 62.85
C ARG A 168 -16.72 24.73 61.92
N THR A 169 -17.35 24.44 60.78
CA THR A 169 -16.70 23.84 59.62
C THR A 169 -15.67 24.83 59.10
N LYS A 170 -14.37 24.51 59.27
CA LYS A 170 -13.30 25.32 58.70
C LYS A 170 -13.45 25.30 57.18
N PHE A 171 -13.82 26.43 56.58
CA PHE A 171 -13.71 26.65 55.14
C PHE A 171 -12.24 26.43 54.73
N ARG A 172 -11.93 25.24 54.21
CA ARG A 172 -10.67 25.01 53.49
C ARG A 172 -10.73 25.82 52.21
N SER A 173 -9.65 26.52 51.87
CA SER A 173 -9.68 27.49 50.78
C SER A 173 -10.03 26.81 49.44
N PRO A 174 -10.81 27.49 48.57
CA PRO A 174 -11.18 26.96 47.26
C PRO A 174 -9.98 26.75 46.31
N TRP A 175 -8.80 27.25 46.69
CA TRP A 175 -7.53 27.12 45.96
C TRP A 175 -6.66 25.93 46.40
N SER A 176 -7.15 25.07 47.30
CA SER A 176 -6.47 23.80 47.64
C SER A 176 -6.63 22.74 46.54
N ASN A 177 -6.15 23.05 45.33
CA ASN A 177 -5.77 22.03 44.36
C ASN A 177 -4.77 21.10 45.05
N SER A 178 -5.05 19.80 45.08
CA SER A 178 -4.11 18.84 45.68
C SER A 178 -2.79 18.90 44.92
N LEU A 179 -1.66 18.83 45.63
CA LEU A 179 -0.34 18.77 45.01
C LEU A 179 -0.30 17.65 43.96
N ALA A 180 -0.91 16.51 44.28
CA ALA A 180 -1.07 15.38 43.36
C ALA A 180 -1.83 15.75 42.07
N THR A 181 -2.88 16.57 42.14
CA THR A 181 -3.62 17.05 40.95
C THR A 181 -2.72 17.91 40.05
N VAL A 182 -1.95 18.82 40.65
CA VAL A 182 -1.00 19.66 39.90
C VAL A 182 0.11 18.80 39.26
N THR A 183 0.69 17.87 40.02
CA THR A 183 1.71 16.93 39.51
C THR A 183 1.18 16.05 38.38
N VAL A 184 -0.04 15.49 38.50
CA VAL A 184 -0.65 14.67 37.45
C VAL A 184 -0.92 15.48 36.19
N THR A 185 -1.44 16.71 36.30
CA THR A 185 -1.67 17.59 35.14
C THR A 185 -0.37 17.98 34.45
N LEU A 186 0.70 18.29 35.21
CA LEU A 186 2.02 18.58 34.64
C LEU A 186 2.65 17.36 33.95
N LEU A 187 2.54 16.17 34.54
CA LEU A 187 3.00 14.92 33.92
C LEU A 187 2.20 14.59 32.64
N ALA A 188 0.88 14.84 32.64
CA ALA A 188 0.04 14.67 31.46
C ALA A 188 0.47 15.60 30.32
N ILE A 189 0.64 16.90 30.60
CA ILE A 189 1.11 17.90 29.63
C ILE A 189 2.50 17.53 29.10
N LEU A 190 3.43 17.12 29.96
CA LEU A 190 4.77 16.67 29.57
C LEU A 190 4.70 15.44 28.65
N SER A 191 3.84 14.45 28.97
CA SER A 191 3.67 13.26 28.14
C SER A 191 3.05 13.59 26.77
N MET A 192 2.09 14.52 26.73
CA MET A 192 1.47 15.02 25.50
C MET A 192 2.51 15.74 24.61
N ALA A 193 3.31 16.62 25.21
CA ALA A 193 4.40 17.32 24.51
C ALA A 193 5.46 16.34 23.98
N LEU A 194 5.80 15.29 24.74
CA LEU A 194 6.75 14.26 24.30
C LEU A 194 6.22 13.41 23.14
N ILE A 195 4.94 13.03 23.17
CA ILE A 195 4.27 12.32 22.07
C ILE A 195 4.25 13.20 20.81
N PHE A 196 3.83 14.47 20.93
CA PHE A 196 3.79 15.40 19.79
C PHE A 196 5.18 15.70 19.22
N TYR A 197 6.18 15.96 20.09
CA TYR A 197 7.56 16.17 19.66
C TYR A 197 8.15 14.92 18.99
N SER A 198 7.91 13.72 19.53
CA SER A 198 8.35 12.50 18.87
C SER A 198 7.65 12.29 17.52
N PHE A 199 6.34 12.50 17.43
CA PHE A 199 5.58 12.34 16.19
C PHE A 199 6.03 13.30 15.09
N THR A 200 6.48 14.50 15.46
CA THR A 200 6.91 15.55 14.52
C THR A 200 8.43 15.58 14.23
N THR A 201 9.26 14.84 14.96
CA THR A 201 10.74 14.90 14.81
C THR A 201 11.49 13.56 14.82
N ARG A 202 10.85 12.43 15.13
CA ARG A 202 11.52 11.11 15.27
C ARG A 202 10.84 10.05 14.43
N GLN A 203 11.65 9.11 13.90
CA GLN A 203 11.17 7.93 13.18
C GLN A 203 10.22 8.28 12.01
N LEU A 204 10.50 9.41 11.36
CA LEU A 204 9.88 9.91 10.13
C LEU A 204 10.51 9.19 8.93
N ASP A 205 9.68 8.83 7.96
CA ASP A 205 10.16 8.29 6.69
C ASP A 205 10.48 9.42 5.70
N SER A 206 11.40 9.21 4.75
CA SER A 206 11.77 10.23 3.76
C SER A 206 10.71 10.34 2.65
N LYS A 207 10.39 11.58 2.25
CA LYS A 207 9.45 11.86 1.15
C LYS A 207 10.16 11.72 -0.19
N GLY A 208 9.73 10.77 -1.03
CA GLY A 208 10.27 10.57 -2.39
C GLY A 208 9.32 10.86 -3.54
N CYS A 209 8.11 11.33 -3.26
CA CYS A 209 7.08 11.48 -4.29
C CYS A 209 7.42 12.60 -5.28
N ARG A 210 7.62 12.24 -6.55
CA ARG A 210 7.83 13.20 -7.65
C ARG A 210 6.50 13.75 -8.15
N MET A 211 6.52 14.99 -8.62
CA MET A 211 5.34 15.70 -9.12
C MET A 211 4.91 15.18 -10.50
N SER A 212 3.59 15.03 -10.68
CA SER A 212 2.94 14.71 -11.95
C SER A 212 2.36 15.97 -12.61
N TYR A 213 2.37 16.01 -13.95
CA TYR A 213 1.74 17.06 -14.75
C TYR A 213 0.66 16.46 -15.67
N MET A 214 -0.37 17.25 -16.01
CA MET A 214 -1.62 16.80 -16.63
C MET A 214 -2.41 17.98 -17.20
N ARG A 215 -3.24 17.74 -18.23
CA ARG A 215 -4.12 18.72 -18.89
C ARG A 215 -5.60 18.29 -18.76
N PRO A 216 -6.20 18.45 -17.57
CA PRO A 216 -7.47 17.81 -17.23
C PRO A 216 -8.68 18.48 -17.87
N ALA A 217 -9.42 17.72 -18.68
CA ALA A 217 -10.77 18.03 -19.13
C ALA A 217 -11.79 17.09 -18.45
N PHE A 218 -13.02 17.57 -18.28
CA PHE A 218 -14.11 16.82 -17.66
C PHE A 218 -15.42 17.08 -18.40
N ALA A 219 -15.98 16.04 -19.02
CA ALA A 219 -17.34 16.09 -19.54
C ALA A 219 -18.31 15.66 -18.43
N LYS A 220 -19.25 16.53 -18.03
CA LYS A 220 -20.32 16.11 -17.11
C LYS A 220 -21.30 15.22 -17.88
N LEU A 221 -21.68 14.08 -17.29
CA LEU A 221 -22.78 13.27 -17.80
C LEU A 221 -24.09 13.98 -17.38
N THR A 222 -24.66 14.77 -18.30
CA THR A 222 -25.89 15.54 -18.06
C THR A 222 -27.13 14.67 -17.96
N ASP A 223 -27.14 13.58 -18.73
CA ASP A 223 -28.33 12.77 -18.96
C ASP A 223 -28.49 11.69 -17.87
N PHE A 224 -27.52 11.57 -16.95
CA PHE A 224 -27.62 10.81 -15.70
C PHE A 224 -28.27 11.68 -14.62
N ASP A 225 -29.60 11.76 -14.69
CA ASP A 225 -30.43 12.76 -14.03
C ASP A 225 -31.40 12.16 -12.99
N THR A 226 -32.46 12.91 -12.66
CA THR A 226 -33.48 12.47 -11.69
C THR A 226 -34.40 11.36 -12.18
N GLU A 227 -34.45 11.04 -13.48
CA GLU A 227 -35.13 9.83 -13.97
C GLU A 227 -34.34 8.56 -13.59
N HIS A 228 -33.02 8.69 -13.49
CA HIS A 228 -32.11 7.60 -13.15
C HIS A 228 -31.91 7.44 -11.64
N THR A 229 -31.80 8.54 -10.88
CA THR A 229 -31.54 8.46 -9.44
C THR A 229 -31.97 9.69 -8.65
N ARG A 230 -32.57 9.45 -7.48
CA ARG A 230 -33.00 10.49 -6.53
C ARG A 230 -31.87 11.41 -6.04
N PHE A 231 -30.62 11.01 -6.19
CA PHE A 231 -29.45 11.79 -5.80
C PHE A 231 -28.80 12.61 -6.93
N ALA A 232 -29.33 12.62 -8.16
CA ALA A 232 -28.74 13.38 -9.27
C ALA A 232 -28.73 14.92 -9.07
N SER A 233 -29.53 15.42 -8.12
CA SER A 233 -29.49 16.80 -7.65
C SER A 233 -28.45 17.06 -6.54
N LYS A 234 -27.98 15.99 -5.86
CA LYS A 234 -26.96 16.02 -4.78
C LYS A 234 -25.56 15.73 -5.30
N TYR A 235 -25.41 14.85 -6.29
CA TYR A 235 -24.12 14.35 -6.79
C TYR A 235 -24.02 14.47 -8.32
N SER A 236 -22.84 14.25 -8.90
CA SER A 236 -22.66 14.29 -10.36
C SER A 236 -21.50 13.41 -10.84
N VAL A 237 -21.69 12.73 -11.97
CA VAL A 237 -20.64 11.92 -12.62
C VAL A 237 -20.01 12.69 -13.80
N TYR A 238 -18.70 12.56 -13.92
CA TYR A 238 -17.90 13.16 -14.99
C TYR A 238 -17.03 12.10 -15.67
N LEU A 239 -16.90 12.19 -16.99
CA LEU A 239 -15.92 11.45 -17.78
C LEU A 239 -14.64 12.30 -17.90
N TYR A 240 -13.49 11.72 -17.53
CA TYR A 240 -12.18 12.35 -17.66
C TYR A 240 -11.67 12.27 -19.10
N ARG A 241 -11.07 13.38 -19.53
CA ARG A 241 -10.36 13.52 -20.80
C ARG A 241 -9.07 14.30 -20.60
N GLU A 242 -8.05 13.97 -21.38
CA GLU A 242 -6.73 14.61 -21.29
C GLU A 242 -6.57 15.49 -22.53
N ALA A 243 -6.69 16.82 -22.35
CA ALA A 243 -6.63 17.76 -23.45
C ALA A 243 -5.29 17.65 -24.20
N THR A 244 -5.33 17.84 -25.51
CA THR A 244 -4.28 17.53 -26.51
C THR A 244 -3.94 16.03 -26.71
N VAL A 245 -4.63 15.10 -26.04
CA VAL A 245 -4.36 13.65 -26.13
C VAL A 245 -5.62 12.84 -26.46
N ASP A 246 -6.71 13.08 -25.71
CA ASP A 246 -8.03 12.51 -25.96
C ASP A 246 -9.10 13.50 -25.47
N GLU A 247 -9.85 14.09 -26.41
CA GLU A 247 -10.85 15.13 -26.16
C GLU A 247 -12.29 14.70 -26.54
N ASP A 248 -12.46 13.50 -27.13
CA ASP A 248 -13.77 13.03 -27.58
C ASP A 248 -14.61 12.54 -26.39
N THR A 249 -15.79 13.11 -26.18
CA THR A 249 -16.66 12.77 -25.05
C THR A 249 -17.34 11.41 -25.17
N LYS A 250 -17.22 10.72 -26.31
CA LYS A 250 -17.73 9.35 -26.50
C LYS A 250 -16.88 8.31 -25.77
N VAL A 251 -17.53 7.21 -25.37
CA VAL A 251 -16.90 6.08 -24.69
C VAL A 251 -16.30 5.10 -25.71
N LYS A 252 -15.13 4.53 -25.41
CA LYS A 252 -14.35 3.71 -26.38
C LYS A 252 -13.34 2.75 -25.75
N GLY A 253 -13.12 2.86 -24.45
CA GLY A 253 -12.17 2.06 -23.68
C GLY A 253 -12.85 1.04 -22.77
N VAL A 254 -12.13 0.66 -21.72
CA VAL A 254 -12.64 -0.07 -20.56
C VAL A 254 -13.12 0.94 -19.50
N PRO A 255 -14.35 0.82 -18.97
CA PRO A 255 -14.84 1.73 -17.93
C PRO A 255 -14.13 1.53 -16.59
N ILE A 256 -13.64 2.64 -16.03
CA ILE A 256 -13.08 2.71 -14.68
C ILE A 256 -13.79 3.82 -13.92
N LEU A 257 -14.32 3.54 -12.72
CA LEU A 257 -14.97 4.52 -11.85
C LEU A 257 -14.08 4.85 -10.65
N PHE A 258 -13.64 6.11 -10.56
CA PHE A 258 -12.94 6.65 -9.41
C PHE A 258 -13.92 7.18 -8.35
N ILE A 259 -13.66 6.82 -7.08
CA ILE A 259 -14.44 7.24 -5.92
C ILE A 259 -13.51 8.04 -4.98
N PRO A 260 -13.78 9.34 -4.74
CA PRO A 260 -12.94 10.20 -3.91
C PRO A 260 -13.03 9.88 -2.42
N GLY A 261 -12.10 10.44 -1.65
CA GLY A 261 -12.08 10.33 -0.18
C GLY A 261 -13.10 11.23 0.54
N ASN A 262 -13.09 11.18 1.87
CA ASN A 262 -13.84 12.11 2.73
C ASN A 262 -13.46 13.57 2.40
N ALA A 263 -14.45 14.42 2.10
CA ALA A 263 -14.23 15.77 1.59
C ALA A 263 -13.27 15.84 0.39
N GLY A 264 -13.31 14.83 -0.47
CA GLY A 264 -12.55 14.75 -1.71
C GLY A 264 -13.37 15.17 -2.92
N SER A 265 -12.76 15.97 -3.80
CA SER A 265 -13.32 16.33 -5.11
C SER A 265 -13.06 15.23 -6.14
N TYR A 266 -13.98 15.06 -7.10
CA TYR A 266 -13.79 14.27 -8.33
C TYR A 266 -12.45 14.54 -9.05
N LYS A 267 -11.92 15.76 -8.89
CA LYS A 267 -10.61 16.23 -9.39
C LYS A 267 -9.42 15.52 -8.75
N GLN A 268 -9.61 14.62 -7.79
CA GLN A 268 -8.56 13.77 -7.25
C GLN A 268 -8.03 12.73 -8.27
N VAL A 269 -8.84 12.31 -9.24
CA VAL A 269 -8.46 11.28 -10.24
C VAL A 269 -7.38 11.73 -11.25
N ARG A 270 -7.26 13.06 -11.47
CA ARG A 270 -6.53 13.64 -12.62
C ARG A 270 -5.16 13.02 -12.91
N PRO A 271 -4.24 12.82 -11.93
CA PRO A 271 -2.90 12.33 -12.24
C PRO A 271 -2.90 10.90 -12.77
N ILE A 272 -3.83 10.08 -12.30
CA ILE A 272 -3.95 8.67 -12.64
C ILE A 272 -4.59 8.53 -14.03
N ALA A 273 -5.71 9.23 -14.26
CA ALA A 273 -6.38 9.23 -15.56
C ALA A 273 -5.53 9.88 -16.67
N ALA A 274 -4.75 10.93 -16.35
CA ALA A 274 -3.77 11.50 -17.27
C ALA A 274 -2.66 10.49 -17.63
N GLU A 275 -2.13 9.73 -16.67
CA GLU A 275 -1.12 8.70 -16.96
C GLU A 275 -1.69 7.59 -17.86
N ALA A 276 -2.96 7.21 -17.68
CA ALA A 276 -3.63 6.25 -18.57
C ALA A 276 -3.70 6.77 -20.01
N ALA A 277 -4.26 7.95 -20.21
CA ALA A 277 -4.42 8.55 -21.54
C ALA A 277 -3.06 8.73 -22.26
N ASN A 278 -2.07 9.32 -21.58
CA ASN A 278 -0.73 9.51 -22.16
C ASN A 278 -0.04 8.16 -22.44
N TYR A 279 -0.05 7.20 -21.51
CA TYR A 279 0.63 5.91 -21.72
C TYR A 279 -0.02 5.06 -22.83
N PHE A 280 -1.34 5.14 -23.02
CA PHE A 280 -2.00 4.51 -24.16
C PHE A 280 -1.66 5.22 -25.48
N HIS A 281 -1.69 6.56 -25.51
CA HIS A 281 -1.41 7.37 -26.70
C HIS A 281 0.06 7.29 -27.18
N ASP A 282 1.00 7.32 -26.24
CA ASP A 282 2.43 7.42 -26.54
C ASP A 282 3.10 6.04 -26.69
N VAL A 283 2.53 4.99 -26.09
CA VAL A 283 3.12 3.65 -26.07
C VAL A 283 2.15 2.58 -26.59
N LEU A 284 1.06 2.30 -25.88
CA LEU A 284 0.31 1.05 -26.10
C LEU A 284 -0.44 0.99 -27.45
N ARG A 285 -0.91 2.12 -28.00
CA ARG A 285 -1.57 2.13 -29.32
C ARG A 285 -0.62 1.81 -30.49
N HIS A 286 0.69 1.86 -30.25
CA HIS A 286 1.71 1.59 -31.27
C HIS A 286 2.21 0.14 -31.21
N ASP A 287 1.71 -0.67 -30.27
CA ASP A 287 2.00 -2.10 -30.14
C ASP A 287 0.80 -2.93 -30.62
N GLU A 288 0.87 -3.39 -31.87
CA GLU A 288 -0.16 -4.26 -32.45
C GLU A 288 -0.38 -5.56 -31.64
N THR A 289 0.63 -6.08 -30.95
CA THR A 289 0.52 -7.34 -30.21
C THR A 289 -0.32 -7.14 -28.95
N VAL A 290 -0.11 -6.02 -28.25
CA VAL A 290 -0.88 -5.61 -27.07
C VAL A 290 -2.33 -5.22 -27.45
N LEU A 291 -2.53 -4.59 -28.61
CA LEU A 291 -3.87 -4.32 -29.15
C LEU A 291 -4.60 -5.61 -29.57
N LYS A 292 -3.92 -6.59 -30.17
CA LYS A 292 -4.49 -7.91 -30.51
C LYS A 292 -4.78 -8.75 -29.25
N ALA A 293 -4.01 -8.55 -28.18
CA ALA A 293 -4.23 -9.18 -26.86
C ALA A 293 -5.33 -8.52 -26.00
N GLY A 294 -6.25 -7.74 -26.60
CA GLY A 294 -7.41 -7.19 -25.91
C GLY A 294 -7.18 -5.87 -25.14
N THR A 295 -6.06 -5.17 -25.34
CA THR A 295 -5.84 -3.86 -24.70
C THR A 295 -6.49 -2.73 -25.51
N ARG A 296 -7.17 -1.79 -24.82
CA ARG A 296 -7.70 -0.53 -25.37
C ARG A 296 -7.50 0.60 -24.35
N ASN A 297 -7.95 1.82 -24.67
CA ASN A 297 -7.92 2.96 -23.75
C ASN A 297 -8.72 2.68 -22.45
N LEU A 298 -8.55 3.51 -21.41
CA LEU A 298 -9.29 3.42 -20.15
C LEU A 298 -10.18 4.65 -19.98
N ASP A 299 -11.50 4.45 -19.95
CA ASP A 299 -12.49 5.52 -19.73
C ASP A 299 -12.64 5.77 -18.23
N PHE A 300 -11.93 6.77 -17.73
CA PHE A 300 -11.99 7.17 -16.31
C PHE A 300 -13.21 8.05 -16.04
N PHE A 301 -14.25 7.44 -15.49
CA PHE A 301 -15.35 8.12 -14.82
C PHE A 301 -14.93 8.52 -13.40
N THR A 302 -15.47 9.62 -12.89
CA THR A 302 -15.22 10.13 -11.54
C THR A 302 -16.46 10.84 -11.01
N VAL A 303 -16.69 10.77 -9.70
CA VAL A 303 -17.89 11.31 -9.05
C VAL A 303 -17.58 12.51 -8.18
N ASP A 304 -18.43 13.55 -8.27
CA ASP A 304 -18.48 14.64 -7.30
C ASP A 304 -19.59 14.37 -6.27
N PHE A 305 -19.18 14.32 -5.00
CA PHE A 305 -20.07 14.17 -3.85
C PHE A 305 -20.33 15.50 -3.12
N ASN A 306 -20.06 16.65 -3.76
CA ASN A 306 -20.07 17.98 -3.14
C ASN A 306 -19.19 18.05 -1.87
N GLU A 307 -18.05 17.33 -1.89
CA GLU A 307 -17.06 17.27 -0.81
C GLU A 307 -17.64 16.85 0.57
N GLU A 308 -18.62 15.93 0.58
CA GLU A 308 -19.29 15.45 1.80
C GLU A 308 -18.38 14.69 2.80
N PHE A 309 -18.66 14.86 4.10
CA PHE A 309 -17.83 14.36 5.23
C PHE A 309 -18.09 12.88 5.59
N THR A 310 -17.83 11.97 4.66
CA THR A 310 -18.07 10.52 4.81
C THR A 310 -17.37 9.84 5.99
N ALA A 311 -16.28 10.40 6.53
CA ALA A 311 -15.61 9.87 7.71
C ALA A 311 -16.31 10.21 9.05
N PHE A 312 -17.40 10.99 9.01
CA PHE A 312 -18.12 11.49 10.19
C PHE A 312 -19.64 11.25 10.16
N HIS A 313 -20.19 10.76 9.05
CA HIS A 313 -21.63 10.54 8.87
C HIS A 313 -21.90 9.21 8.14
N GLY A 314 -22.43 8.21 8.84
CA GLY A 314 -22.65 6.86 8.31
C GLY A 314 -23.60 6.84 7.11
N GLN A 315 -24.72 7.56 7.19
CA GLN A 315 -25.71 7.63 6.10
C GLN A 315 -25.11 8.12 4.77
N ALA A 316 -24.10 9.00 4.80
CA ALA A 316 -23.44 9.44 3.57
C ALA A 316 -22.73 8.29 2.82
N ILE A 317 -22.23 7.28 3.54
CA ILE A 317 -21.61 6.08 2.92
C ILE A 317 -22.68 5.27 2.17
N LEU A 318 -23.90 5.20 2.72
CA LEU A 318 -25.04 4.50 2.10
C LEU A 318 -25.61 5.27 0.91
N ASP A 319 -25.86 6.58 1.05
CA ASP A 319 -26.32 7.46 -0.03
C ASP A 319 -25.39 7.39 -1.25
N GLN A 320 -24.07 7.42 -1.01
CA GLN A 320 -23.06 7.35 -2.07
C GLN A 320 -22.96 5.96 -2.69
N ALA A 321 -23.09 4.89 -1.92
CA ALA A 321 -23.10 3.52 -2.45
C ALA A 321 -24.36 3.24 -3.30
N GLU A 322 -25.52 3.76 -2.89
CA GLU A 322 -26.76 3.67 -3.67
C GLU A 322 -26.63 4.42 -5.01
N TYR A 323 -26.22 5.70 -4.98
CA TYR A 323 -26.01 6.51 -6.17
C TYR A 323 -25.00 5.89 -7.15
N LEU A 324 -23.89 5.34 -6.63
CA LEU A 324 -22.85 4.77 -7.48
C LEU A 324 -23.24 3.44 -8.14
N ASN A 325 -24.16 2.66 -7.56
CA ASN A 325 -24.70 1.47 -8.24
C ASN A 325 -25.54 1.89 -9.46
N GLU A 326 -26.39 2.93 -9.34
CA GLU A 326 -27.09 3.50 -10.49
C GLU A 326 -26.12 4.13 -11.51
N ALA A 327 -25.04 4.76 -11.04
CA ALA A 327 -24.00 5.31 -11.91
C ALA A 327 -23.26 4.21 -12.69
N VAL A 328 -23.00 3.05 -12.08
CA VAL A 328 -22.43 1.88 -12.77
C VAL A 328 -23.40 1.37 -13.83
N ALA A 329 -24.70 1.24 -13.52
CA ALA A 329 -25.71 0.84 -14.50
C ALA A 329 -25.78 1.80 -15.71
N TYR A 330 -25.75 3.11 -15.45
CA TYR A 330 -25.71 4.15 -16.50
C TYR A 330 -24.41 4.12 -17.30
N ILE A 331 -23.24 3.96 -16.65
CA ILE A 331 -21.94 3.87 -17.33
C ILE A 331 -21.92 2.68 -18.31
N LEU A 332 -22.52 1.55 -17.95
CA LEU A 332 -22.61 0.39 -18.84
C LEU A 332 -23.59 0.66 -20.02
N SER A 333 -24.72 1.33 -19.79
CA SER A 333 -25.66 1.66 -20.87
C SER A 333 -25.10 2.59 -21.94
N LEU A 334 -24.15 3.48 -21.60
CA LEU A 334 -23.44 4.33 -22.57
C LEU A 334 -22.68 3.54 -23.65
N TYR A 335 -22.21 2.33 -23.35
CA TYR A 335 -21.49 1.52 -24.34
C TYR A 335 -22.43 0.84 -25.34
N HIS A 336 -23.65 0.51 -24.92
CA HIS A 336 -24.69 -0.11 -25.75
C HIS A 336 -25.35 0.89 -26.74
N ASP A 337 -25.16 2.20 -26.59
CA ASP A 337 -25.69 3.21 -27.53
C ASP A 337 -24.63 3.60 -28.59
N PRO A 338 -24.81 3.26 -29.89
CA PRO A 338 -23.87 3.62 -30.96
C PRO A 338 -23.71 5.14 -31.18
N ARG A 339 -24.56 5.97 -30.57
CA ARG A 339 -24.41 7.43 -30.57
C ARG A 339 -23.38 7.88 -29.54
N GLN A 340 -23.29 7.21 -28.39
CA GLN A 340 -22.37 7.53 -27.28
C GLN A 340 -21.07 6.70 -27.32
N SER A 341 -21.10 5.54 -27.97
CA SER A 341 -19.98 4.61 -28.11
C SER A 341 -19.20 4.79 -29.43
N GLN A 342 -17.89 4.59 -29.39
CA GLN A 342 -16.99 4.43 -30.55
C GLN A 342 -16.23 3.08 -30.47
N ARG A 343 -16.81 2.07 -29.83
CA ARG A 343 -16.21 0.72 -29.80
C ARG A 343 -16.32 0.06 -31.17
N ASP A 344 -15.38 -0.86 -31.37
CA ASP A 344 -15.34 -1.81 -32.48
C ASP A 344 -16.56 -2.77 -32.38
N PRO A 345 -17.45 -2.86 -33.39
CA PRO A 345 -18.66 -3.69 -33.32
C PRO A 345 -18.41 -5.18 -33.15
N ASP A 346 -17.21 -5.68 -33.47
CA ASP A 346 -16.84 -7.09 -33.30
C ASP A 346 -16.44 -7.42 -31.84
N LEU A 347 -16.34 -6.41 -30.95
CA LEU A 347 -16.04 -6.60 -29.53
C LEU A 347 -17.31 -6.66 -28.66
N PRO A 348 -17.35 -7.53 -27.63
CA PRO A 348 -18.47 -7.54 -26.69
C PRO A 348 -18.50 -6.26 -25.85
N ASP A 349 -19.71 -5.80 -25.56
CA ASP A 349 -19.94 -4.66 -24.68
C ASP A 349 -19.48 -4.92 -23.24
N PRO A 350 -19.09 -3.86 -22.49
CA PRO A 350 -18.83 -3.94 -21.06
C PRO A 350 -20.06 -4.43 -20.28
N THR A 351 -19.87 -5.48 -19.47
CA THR A 351 -20.83 -5.90 -18.43
C THR A 351 -20.35 -5.57 -17.03
N SER A 352 -19.23 -4.85 -16.89
CA SER A 352 -18.65 -4.52 -15.59
C SER A 352 -17.63 -3.38 -15.62
N VAL A 353 -17.54 -2.65 -14.51
CA VAL A 353 -16.65 -1.49 -14.29
C VAL A 353 -15.53 -1.85 -13.30
N ILE A 354 -14.33 -1.30 -13.51
CA ILE A 354 -13.22 -1.37 -12.52
C ILE A 354 -13.36 -0.20 -11.55
N ILE A 355 -13.31 -0.45 -10.24
CA ILE A 355 -13.43 0.59 -9.21
C ILE A 355 -12.05 1.00 -8.69
N LEU A 356 -11.81 2.32 -8.56
CA LEU A 356 -10.63 2.88 -7.89
C LEU A 356 -11.07 3.79 -6.73
N GLY A 357 -10.96 3.31 -5.49
CA GLY A 357 -11.40 4.04 -4.29
C GLY A 357 -10.25 4.67 -3.50
N HIS A 358 -10.28 5.99 -3.31
CA HIS A 358 -9.36 6.68 -2.39
C HIS A 358 -9.96 6.78 -0.99
N SER A 359 -9.19 6.47 0.06
CA SER A 359 -9.59 6.71 1.45
C SER A 359 -10.97 6.07 1.76
N MET A 360 -11.91 6.85 2.32
CA MET A 360 -13.31 6.41 2.53
C MET A 360 -14.05 5.97 1.26
N GLY A 361 -13.66 6.44 0.06
CA GLY A 361 -14.20 5.95 -1.21
C GLY A 361 -13.94 4.46 -1.46
N GLY A 362 -12.85 3.92 -0.90
CA GLY A 362 -12.59 2.46 -0.89
C GLY A 362 -13.52 1.68 0.05
N ILE A 363 -14.22 2.35 0.97
CA ILE A 363 -15.24 1.76 1.85
C ILE A 363 -16.62 1.85 1.18
N VAL A 364 -16.93 2.98 0.53
CA VAL A 364 -18.11 3.11 -0.36
C VAL A 364 -18.07 2.01 -1.43
N ALA A 365 -16.94 1.81 -2.10
CA ALA A 365 -16.72 0.72 -3.07
C ALA A 365 -17.07 -0.70 -2.54
N ARG A 366 -16.80 -0.96 -1.26
CA ARG A 366 -17.13 -2.25 -0.61
C ARG A 366 -18.57 -2.32 -0.14
N THR A 367 -19.17 -1.18 0.19
CA THR A 367 -20.57 -1.03 0.60
C THR A 367 -21.51 -1.22 -0.60
N MET A 368 -21.12 -0.73 -1.78
CA MET A 368 -21.84 -0.92 -3.05
C MET A 368 -22.25 -2.38 -3.27
N LEU A 369 -21.35 -3.36 -3.05
CA LEU A 369 -21.61 -4.80 -3.22
C LEU A 369 -22.55 -5.43 -2.17
N VAL A 370 -23.04 -4.63 -1.21
CA VAL A 370 -23.97 -5.01 -0.13
C VAL A 370 -25.31 -4.29 -0.27
N MET A 371 -25.39 -3.25 -1.12
CA MET A 371 -26.64 -2.50 -1.33
C MET A 371 -27.63 -3.30 -2.18
N PRO A 372 -28.96 -3.20 -1.93
CA PRO A 372 -29.97 -3.95 -2.68
C PRO A 372 -30.03 -3.66 -4.18
N ASN A 373 -29.53 -2.50 -4.64
CA ASN A 373 -29.47 -2.12 -6.05
C ASN A 373 -28.16 -2.56 -6.75
N TYR A 374 -27.32 -3.37 -6.13
CA TYR A 374 -26.11 -3.90 -6.77
C TYR A 374 -26.45 -4.88 -7.89
N GLN A 375 -26.06 -4.54 -9.12
CA GLN A 375 -26.15 -5.45 -10.26
C GLN A 375 -25.02 -6.50 -10.17
N SER A 376 -25.39 -7.78 -9.99
CA SER A 376 -24.42 -8.87 -9.85
C SER A 376 -23.43 -8.96 -11.02
N ASN A 377 -22.15 -9.11 -10.69
CA ASN A 377 -21.00 -9.10 -11.60
C ASN A 377 -20.64 -7.73 -12.24
N SER A 378 -21.42 -6.66 -12.01
CA SER A 378 -21.12 -5.32 -12.56
C SER A 378 -19.83 -4.69 -12.00
N ILE A 379 -19.30 -5.21 -10.89
CA ILE A 379 -17.98 -4.85 -10.36
C ILE A 379 -17.16 -6.13 -10.17
N ASN A 380 -16.04 -6.23 -10.87
CA ASN A 380 -15.17 -7.41 -10.79
C ASN A 380 -13.78 -7.12 -10.22
N THR A 381 -13.34 -5.85 -10.19
CA THR A 381 -12.02 -5.44 -9.74
C THR A 381 -12.13 -4.13 -8.98
N ILE A 382 -11.59 -4.09 -7.76
CA ILE A 382 -11.53 -2.92 -6.90
C ILE A 382 -10.06 -2.72 -6.49
N ILE A 383 -9.50 -1.56 -6.81
CA ILE A 383 -8.22 -1.10 -6.28
C ILE A 383 -8.51 0.02 -5.28
N THR A 384 -7.80 0.03 -4.15
CA THR A 384 -7.99 1.03 -3.10
C THR A 384 -6.68 1.61 -2.60
N MET A 385 -6.69 2.91 -2.27
CA MET A 385 -5.50 3.68 -1.89
C MET A 385 -5.74 4.39 -0.55
N SER A 386 -4.96 4.04 0.47
CA SER A 386 -5.10 4.48 1.87
C SER A 386 -6.53 4.29 2.44
N ALA A 387 -7.25 3.27 1.98
CA ALA A 387 -8.60 2.95 2.42
C ALA A 387 -8.61 2.16 3.76
N PRO A 388 -9.32 2.62 4.81
CA PRO A 388 -9.28 2.06 6.15
C PRO A 388 -10.15 0.79 6.33
N HIS A 389 -9.95 -0.25 5.51
CA HIS A 389 -10.83 -1.42 5.41
C HIS A 389 -11.19 -2.14 6.72
N ALA A 390 -10.25 -2.27 7.65
CA ALA A 390 -10.43 -3.08 8.85
C ALA A 390 -11.27 -2.39 9.94
N ARG A 391 -11.15 -1.06 10.09
CA ARG A 391 -11.83 -0.24 11.12
C ARG A 391 -11.91 1.22 10.68
N PRO A 392 -12.97 1.96 11.06
CA PRO A 392 -13.11 3.36 10.70
C PRO A 392 -11.99 4.22 11.32
N PRO A 393 -11.50 5.25 10.60
CA PRO A 393 -10.38 6.09 11.05
C PRO A 393 -10.77 7.03 12.20
N VAL A 394 -12.08 7.27 12.37
CA VAL A 394 -12.73 8.03 13.46
C VAL A 394 -14.06 7.32 13.75
N SER A 395 -14.43 7.19 15.02
CA SER A 395 -15.65 6.48 15.46
C SER A 395 -16.50 7.36 16.38
N PHE A 396 -16.93 8.53 15.87
CA PHE A 396 -17.82 9.45 16.59
C PHE A 396 -19.30 9.17 16.33
N ASP A 397 -19.63 8.54 15.22
CA ASP A 397 -20.97 8.10 14.85
C ASP A 397 -21.09 6.58 15.02
N ALA A 398 -22.19 6.12 15.62
CA ALA A 398 -22.52 4.71 15.77
C ALA A 398 -22.89 4.06 14.43
N GLN A 399 -23.56 4.79 13.53
CA GLN A 399 -23.97 4.27 12.23
C GLN A 399 -22.75 3.89 11.37
N ILE A 400 -21.64 4.63 11.45
CA ILE A 400 -20.37 4.23 10.82
C ILE A 400 -19.90 2.87 11.35
N VAL A 401 -19.96 2.63 12.66
CA VAL A 401 -19.52 1.35 13.25
C VAL A 401 -20.42 0.21 12.78
N ASP A 402 -21.74 0.39 12.84
CA ASP A 402 -22.71 -0.60 12.37
C ASP A 402 -22.55 -0.90 10.86
N ILE A 403 -22.28 0.11 10.02
CA ILE A 403 -21.99 -0.07 8.58
C ILE A 403 -20.70 -0.88 8.39
N TYR A 404 -19.62 -0.54 9.09
CA TYR A 404 -18.35 -1.27 9.00
C TYR A 404 -18.50 -2.72 9.43
N ASP A 405 -19.20 -2.99 10.53
CA ASP A 405 -19.40 -4.35 11.01
C ASP A 405 -20.31 -5.16 10.07
N ASN A 406 -21.37 -4.57 9.51
CA ASN A 406 -22.22 -5.23 8.50
C ASN A 406 -21.45 -5.54 7.20
N VAL A 407 -20.71 -4.58 6.64
CA VAL A 407 -19.92 -4.77 5.41
C VAL A 407 -18.77 -5.75 5.65
N ASN A 408 -18.08 -5.66 6.80
CA ASN A 408 -17.01 -6.62 7.13
C ASN A 408 -17.55 -8.02 7.45
N LYS A 409 -18.75 -8.14 8.01
CA LYS A 409 -19.44 -9.43 8.20
C LYS A 409 -19.78 -10.07 6.85
N TYR A 410 -20.48 -9.37 5.96
CA TYR A 410 -20.84 -9.87 4.63
C TYR A 410 -19.62 -10.35 3.83
N TRP A 411 -18.54 -9.55 3.80
CA TRP A 411 -17.30 -9.93 3.11
C TRP A 411 -16.65 -11.20 3.71
N ARG A 412 -16.67 -11.37 5.05
CA ARG A 412 -16.19 -12.61 5.69
C ARG A 412 -17.07 -13.81 5.37
N GLU A 413 -18.38 -13.66 5.50
CA GLU A 413 -19.36 -14.72 5.27
C GLU A 413 -19.39 -15.19 3.81
N ALA A 414 -19.11 -14.31 2.86
CA ALA A 414 -18.95 -14.65 1.45
C ALA A 414 -17.73 -15.57 1.21
N TYR A 415 -16.58 -15.32 1.87
CA TYR A 415 -15.38 -16.15 1.74
C TYR A 415 -15.33 -17.35 2.70
N SER A 416 -16.26 -17.48 3.65
CA SER A 416 -16.40 -18.66 4.51
C SER A 416 -17.38 -19.71 3.96
N GLN A 417 -17.94 -19.51 2.77
CA GLN A 417 -18.83 -20.49 2.12
C GLN A 417 -18.07 -21.76 1.74
N GLN A 418 -18.65 -22.93 2.04
CA GLN A 418 -18.06 -24.24 1.75
C GLN A 418 -17.94 -24.54 0.25
N TRP A 419 -18.83 -23.97 -0.58
CA TRP A 419 -18.80 -24.11 -2.04
C TRP A 419 -18.56 -22.76 -2.70
N ALA A 420 -17.61 -22.71 -3.64
CA ALA A 420 -17.23 -21.47 -4.34
C ALA A 420 -18.40 -20.82 -5.10
N ASN A 421 -19.36 -21.61 -5.59
CA ASN A 421 -20.53 -21.12 -6.31
C ASN A 421 -21.50 -20.32 -5.41
N ASN A 422 -21.45 -20.51 -4.08
CA ASN A 422 -22.30 -19.81 -3.13
C ASN A 422 -21.69 -18.48 -2.66
N ASN A 423 -20.44 -18.18 -3.04
CA ASN A 423 -19.75 -16.94 -2.70
C ASN A 423 -20.14 -15.84 -3.70
N PRO A 424 -20.93 -14.80 -3.34
CA PRO A 424 -21.31 -13.74 -4.26
C PRO A 424 -20.12 -12.90 -4.77
N LEU A 425 -18.97 -12.98 -4.10
CA LEU A 425 -17.74 -12.25 -4.42
C LEU A 425 -16.68 -13.11 -5.15
N TRP A 426 -17.02 -14.32 -5.62
CA TRP A 426 -16.05 -15.28 -6.23
C TRP A 426 -15.22 -14.72 -7.41
N HIS A 427 -15.81 -13.75 -8.14
CA HIS A 427 -15.24 -13.07 -9.30
C HIS A 427 -14.56 -11.74 -8.96
N VAL A 428 -14.70 -11.26 -7.71
CA VAL A 428 -14.21 -9.96 -7.27
C VAL A 428 -12.73 -10.05 -6.89
N THR A 429 -11.93 -9.09 -7.36
CA THR A 429 -10.57 -8.84 -6.87
C THR A 429 -10.56 -7.56 -6.04
N LEU A 430 -9.98 -7.58 -4.83
CA LEU A 430 -9.78 -6.38 -4.01
C LEU A 430 -8.29 -6.19 -3.65
N ILE A 431 -7.66 -5.14 -4.19
CA ILE A 431 -6.28 -4.77 -3.89
C ILE A 431 -6.28 -3.54 -2.96
N SER A 432 -5.57 -3.62 -1.84
CA SER A 432 -5.38 -2.48 -0.94
C SER A 432 -3.94 -2.01 -0.94
N ILE A 433 -3.73 -0.72 -1.22
CA ILE A 433 -2.41 -0.09 -1.26
C ILE A 433 -2.33 0.99 -0.17
N ALA A 434 -1.37 0.84 0.75
CA ALA A 434 -1.16 1.73 1.89
C ALA A 434 0.07 2.63 1.71
N GLY A 435 -0.05 3.91 2.06
CA GLY A 435 1.06 4.88 2.01
C GLY A 435 2.17 4.68 3.06
N GLY A 436 1.95 3.79 4.05
CA GLY A 436 2.94 3.47 5.07
C GLY A 436 3.00 4.53 6.19
N GLY A 437 4.22 4.89 6.62
CA GLY A 437 4.43 5.74 7.79
C GLY A 437 4.26 7.25 7.56
N LEU A 438 4.04 7.68 6.31
CA LEU A 438 3.74 9.08 5.96
C LEU A 438 2.24 9.40 5.93
N ASP A 439 1.36 8.40 5.95
CA ASP A 439 -0.08 8.64 6.09
C ASP A 439 -0.43 9.01 7.53
N THR A 440 -0.70 10.30 7.75
CA THR A 440 -1.09 10.87 9.04
C THR A 440 -2.61 11.10 9.14
N MET A 441 -3.39 10.71 8.14
CA MET A 441 -4.86 10.73 8.17
C MET A 441 -5.44 9.36 8.54
N VAL A 442 -4.87 8.27 8.01
CA VAL A 442 -5.29 6.89 8.25
C VAL A 442 -4.10 6.07 8.74
N PRO A 443 -4.17 5.41 9.91
CA PRO A 443 -3.15 4.43 10.30
C PRO A 443 -3.09 3.30 9.26
N SER A 444 -1.94 3.10 8.62
CA SER A 444 -1.81 2.11 7.53
C SER A 444 -2.13 0.67 7.96
N ASP A 445 -2.05 0.34 9.26
CA ASP A 445 -2.49 -0.97 9.78
C ASP A 445 -3.99 -1.22 9.45
N TYR A 446 -4.82 -0.17 9.44
CA TYR A 446 -6.26 -0.28 9.17
C TYR A 446 -6.58 -0.58 7.70
N ALA A 447 -5.61 -0.47 6.79
CA ALA A 447 -5.76 -0.87 5.38
C ALA A 447 -5.55 -2.38 5.16
N SER A 448 -5.27 -3.18 6.20
CA SER A 448 -5.14 -4.63 6.06
C SER A 448 -6.47 -5.31 5.68
N LEU A 449 -6.41 -6.16 4.64
CA LEU A 449 -7.49 -7.03 4.18
C LEU A 449 -7.45 -8.42 4.82
N GLU A 450 -6.47 -8.74 5.67
CA GLU A 450 -6.23 -10.11 6.14
C GLU A 450 -7.40 -10.72 6.93
N SER A 451 -8.23 -9.88 7.56
CA SER A 451 -9.46 -10.31 8.26
C SER A 451 -10.72 -10.36 7.37
N LEU A 452 -10.58 -10.11 6.06
CA LEU A 452 -11.69 -9.79 5.15
C LEU A 452 -11.63 -10.51 3.80
N VAL A 453 -10.44 -10.76 3.25
CA VAL A 453 -10.25 -11.34 1.91
C VAL A 453 -9.08 -12.33 1.90
N PRO A 454 -9.23 -13.55 1.35
CA PRO A 454 -8.12 -14.48 1.18
C PRO A 454 -7.17 -14.05 0.05
N GLU A 455 -5.90 -14.48 0.12
CA GLU A 455 -4.86 -14.14 -0.88
C GLU A 455 -5.20 -14.51 -2.34
N THR A 456 -6.19 -15.39 -2.54
CA THR A 456 -6.70 -15.82 -3.85
C THR A 456 -7.64 -14.79 -4.50
N HIS A 457 -8.10 -13.79 -3.76
CA HIS A 457 -9.02 -12.73 -4.20
C HIS A 457 -8.54 -11.31 -3.85
N GLY A 458 -7.62 -11.14 -2.88
CA GLY A 458 -7.11 -9.83 -2.52
C GLY A 458 -5.86 -9.86 -1.64
N PHE A 459 -5.16 -8.72 -1.56
CA PHE A 459 -4.04 -8.54 -0.63
C PHE A 459 -3.81 -7.06 -0.30
N THR A 460 -3.12 -6.81 0.82
CA THR A 460 -2.63 -5.48 1.20
C THR A 460 -1.13 -5.37 0.91
N VAL A 461 -0.72 -4.27 0.31
CA VAL A 461 0.66 -3.93 -0.07
C VAL A 461 0.97 -2.48 0.28
N PHE A 462 2.23 -2.16 0.51
CA PHE A 462 2.70 -0.81 0.86
C PHE A 462 3.41 -0.16 -0.33
N THR A 463 3.32 1.16 -0.47
CA THR A 463 4.03 1.90 -1.55
C THR A 463 5.55 1.75 -1.46
N THR A 464 6.09 1.41 -0.30
CA THR A 464 7.51 1.06 -0.09
C THR A 464 7.89 -0.33 -0.62
N THR A 465 6.91 -1.24 -0.74
CA THR A 465 7.09 -2.59 -1.29
C THR A 465 7.21 -2.55 -2.81
N VAL A 466 6.43 -1.69 -3.45
CA VAL A 466 6.28 -1.62 -4.91
C VAL A 466 7.62 -1.32 -5.62
N PRO A 467 8.09 -2.18 -6.55
CA PRO A 467 9.31 -1.96 -7.32
C PRO A 467 9.32 -0.62 -8.06
N THR A 468 10.49 0.01 -8.15
CA THR A 468 10.74 1.37 -8.67
C THR A 468 10.10 2.52 -7.87
N VAL A 469 9.21 2.24 -6.90
CA VAL A 469 8.56 3.26 -6.06
C VAL A 469 9.29 3.45 -4.74
N TRP A 470 9.46 2.37 -3.97
CA TRP A 470 10.27 2.27 -2.74
C TRP A 470 10.14 3.41 -1.70
N THR A 471 9.05 4.17 -1.72
CA THR A 471 8.85 5.38 -0.90
C THR A 471 7.52 5.35 -0.17
N GLY A 472 7.48 5.95 1.02
CA GLY A 472 6.22 6.19 1.72
C GLY A 472 5.44 7.32 1.04
N MET A 473 4.14 7.37 1.26
CA MET A 473 3.25 8.40 0.72
C MET A 473 2.35 8.95 1.83
N ASP A 474 2.18 10.26 1.87
CA ASP A 474 1.10 10.84 2.66
C ASP A 474 -0.26 10.62 1.98
N HIS A 475 -1.33 10.89 2.73
CA HIS A 475 -2.70 10.52 2.36
C HIS A 475 -3.17 11.08 1.00
N GLN A 476 -2.55 12.16 0.51
CA GLN A 476 -2.86 12.75 -0.79
C GLN A 476 -1.80 12.40 -1.85
N ALA A 477 -0.53 12.28 -1.46
CA ALA A 477 0.57 11.90 -2.35
C ALA A 477 0.36 10.56 -3.06
N ILE A 478 -0.36 9.62 -2.43
CA ILE A 478 -0.71 8.32 -3.05
C ILE A 478 -1.51 8.45 -4.36
N LEU A 479 -2.17 9.58 -4.64
CA LEU A 479 -2.88 9.81 -5.90
C LEU A 479 -2.05 10.53 -6.98
N TRP A 480 -1.03 11.31 -6.61
CA TRP A 480 -0.28 12.16 -7.57
C TRP A 480 1.18 11.79 -7.74
N CYS A 481 1.75 10.92 -6.91
CA CYS A 481 3.15 10.51 -7.02
C CYS A 481 3.45 9.85 -8.38
N ASP A 482 4.34 10.47 -9.16
CA ASP A 482 4.58 10.09 -10.55
C ASP A 482 5.05 8.63 -10.73
N GLN A 483 6.01 8.18 -9.91
CA GLN A 483 6.50 6.81 -10.03
C GLN A 483 5.44 5.76 -9.66
N PHE A 484 4.49 6.09 -8.78
CA PHE A 484 3.47 5.14 -8.33
C PHE A 484 2.22 5.11 -9.23
N ARG A 485 1.72 6.27 -9.69
CA ARG A 485 0.61 6.31 -10.68
C ARG A 485 0.97 5.50 -11.94
N LYS A 486 2.25 5.52 -12.34
CA LYS A 486 2.84 4.71 -13.43
C LYS A 486 2.74 3.20 -13.20
N VAL A 487 2.97 2.71 -11.98
CA VAL A 487 2.81 1.28 -11.69
C VAL A 487 1.34 0.87 -11.62
N VAL A 488 0.47 1.72 -11.07
CA VAL A 488 -0.99 1.47 -11.00
C VAL A 488 -1.60 1.41 -12.39
N ILE A 489 -1.25 2.35 -13.28
CA ILE A 489 -1.74 2.33 -14.67
C ILE A 489 -1.20 1.11 -15.44
N LYS A 490 0.06 0.73 -15.25
CA LYS A 490 0.60 -0.50 -15.85
C LYS A 490 -0.05 -1.77 -15.31
N SER A 491 -0.41 -1.82 -14.02
CA SER A 491 -1.14 -2.98 -13.48
C SER A 491 -2.61 -3.03 -13.91
N LEU A 492 -3.23 -1.90 -14.22
CA LEU A 492 -4.53 -1.86 -14.91
C LEU A 492 -4.42 -2.38 -16.35
N TYR A 493 -3.45 -1.90 -17.14
CA TYR A 493 -3.26 -2.36 -18.51
C TYR A 493 -2.87 -3.85 -18.61
N ASP A 494 -2.17 -4.41 -17.62
CA ASP A 494 -1.93 -5.85 -17.56
C ASP A 494 -3.23 -6.68 -17.45
N VAL A 495 -4.23 -6.20 -16.70
CA VAL A 495 -5.41 -7.00 -16.30
C VAL A 495 -6.67 -6.77 -17.14
N VAL A 496 -6.70 -5.72 -17.97
CA VAL A 496 -7.81 -5.50 -18.93
C VAL A 496 -7.76 -6.48 -20.10
N ASP A 497 -8.94 -6.74 -20.66
CA ASP A 497 -9.15 -7.56 -21.86
C ASP A 497 -10.54 -7.27 -22.45
N VAL A 498 -10.59 -6.48 -23.53
CA VAL A 498 -11.87 -6.11 -24.20
C VAL A 498 -12.49 -7.23 -25.02
N THR A 499 -11.78 -8.36 -25.26
CA THR A 499 -12.36 -9.52 -25.97
C THR A 499 -13.38 -10.27 -25.12
N ARG A 500 -13.47 -9.92 -23.83
CA ARG A 500 -14.38 -10.48 -22.83
C ARG A 500 -15.34 -9.40 -22.37
N ALA A 501 -16.64 -9.71 -22.30
CA ALA A 501 -17.66 -8.75 -21.84
C ALA A 501 -17.33 -8.11 -20.48
N ALA A 502 -16.71 -8.87 -19.57
CA ALA A 502 -16.22 -8.40 -18.26
C ALA A 502 -15.00 -7.44 -18.32
N GLN A 503 -14.52 -7.06 -19.51
CA GLN A 503 -13.41 -6.14 -19.81
C GLN A 503 -12.07 -6.41 -19.09
N THR A 504 -11.93 -7.55 -18.42
CA THR A 504 -10.76 -7.94 -17.63
C THR A 504 -10.50 -9.43 -17.74
N LYS A 505 -9.26 -9.83 -17.46
CA LYS A 505 -8.79 -11.23 -17.47
C LYS A 505 -9.40 -12.05 -16.31
N PRO A 506 -9.36 -13.39 -16.35
CA PRO A 506 -9.88 -14.24 -15.27
C PRO A 506 -9.27 -13.92 -13.90
N ARG A 507 -10.08 -14.02 -12.83
CA ARG A 507 -9.73 -13.56 -11.46
C ARG A 507 -8.37 -14.05 -10.97
N ALA A 508 -8.03 -15.32 -11.20
CA ALA A 508 -6.73 -15.89 -10.81
C ALA A 508 -5.55 -15.24 -11.56
N GLU A 509 -5.71 -14.93 -12.85
CA GLU A 509 -4.66 -14.28 -13.63
C GLU A 509 -4.48 -12.80 -13.21
N ARG A 510 -5.57 -12.07 -12.95
CA ARG A 510 -5.48 -10.70 -12.41
C ARG A 510 -4.70 -10.68 -11.10
N MET A 511 -4.94 -11.64 -10.21
CA MET A 511 -4.19 -11.76 -8.95
C MET A 511 -2.69 -12.01 -9.19
N ARG A 512 -2.34 -12.89 -10.15
CA ARG A 512 -0.94 -13.13 -10.56
C ARG A 512 -0.27 -11.85 -11.08
N LEU A 513 -0.96 -11.10 -11.93
CA LEU A 513 -0.47 -9.86 -12.55
C LEU A 513 -0.32 -8.72 -11.51
N PHE A 514 -1.33 -8.53 -10.64
CA PHE A 514 -1.23 -7.59 -9.52
C PHE A 514 -0.08 -7.96 -8.57
N LYS A 515 0.10 -9.25 -8.22
CA LYS A 515 1.26 -9.70 -7.43
C LYS A 515 2.58 -9.37 -8.17
N LYS A 516 2.69 -9.65 -9.48
CA LYS A 516 3.90 -9.35 -10.29
C LYS A 516 4.24 -7.85 -10.39
N ARG A 517 3.24 -6.95 -10.40
CA ARG A 517 3.47 -5.48 -10.48
C ARG A 517 3.68 -4.79 -9.15
N LEU A 518 3.07 -5.28 -8.06
CA LEU A 518 3.01 -4.56 -6.78
C LEU A 518 3.90 -5.18 -5.68
N LEU A 519 4.22 -6.46 -5.76
CA LEU A 519 5.10 -7.14 -4.81
C LEU A 519 6.56 -7.19 -5.33
N THR A 520 7.49 -7.66 -4.50
CA THR A 520 8.93 -7.63 -4.85
C THR A 520 9.38 -8.77 -5.75
N GLY A 521 8.61 -9.87 -5.84
CA GLY A 521 9.03 -11.11 -6.49
C GLY A 521 9.92 -11.99 -5.60
N MET A 522 10.00 -11.67 -4.30
CA MET A 522 10.70 -12.45 -3.26
C MET A 522 9.73 -13.03 -2.22
N GLU A 523 8.42 -12.82 -2.38
CA GLU A 523 7.37 -13.37 -1.54
C GLU A 523 7.16 -14.87 -1.86
N ALA A 524 6.79 -15.68 -0.86
CA ALA A 524 6.62 -17.13 -1.03
C ALA A 524 5.49 -17.56 -1.99
N SER A 525 4.69 -16.62 -2.50
CA SER A 525 3.66 -16.85 -3.53
C SER A 525 3.98 -16.15 -4.87
N ALA A 526 5.23 -15.74 -5.09
CA ALA A 526 5.69 -15.20 -6.36
C ALA A 526 5.98 -16.35 -7.34
N GLU A 527 5.23 -16.42 -8.45
CA GLU A 527 5.50 -17.40 -9.51
C GLU A 527 6.80 -17.06 -10.27
N ARG A 528 7.67 -18.05 -10.46
CA ARG A 528 8.77 -18.00 -11.44
C ARG A 528 8.25 -18.35 -12.83
N THR A 529 8.74 -17.66 -13.86
CA THR A 529 8.45 -17.96 -15.27
C THR A 529 9.43 -18.95 -15.87
N LEU A 530 10.68 -18.97 -15.41
CA LEU A 530 11.73 -19.88 -15.91
C LEU A 530 11.32 -21.37 -15.97
N PRO A 531 10.67 -21.98 -14.96
CA PRO A 531 10.32 -23.40 -15.01
C PRO A 531 9.33 -23.72 -16.13
N ARG A 532 8.37 -22.80 -16.38
CA ARG A 532 7.30 -22.92 -17.39
C ARG A 532 7.71 -22.47 -18.79
N LYS A 533 8.92 -21.94 -18.98
CA LYS A 533 9.44 -21.52 -20.30
C LYS A 533 10.07 -22.72 -21.02
N GLU A 534 9.89 -22.81 -22.34
CA GLU A 534 10.71 -23.72 -23.15
C GLU A 534 12.14 -23.18 -23.34
N PRO A 535 13.14 -24.04 -23.62
CA PRO A 535 14.47 -23.60 -24.01
C PRO A 535 14.42 -22.70 -25.25
N SER A 536 14.98 -21.49 -25.13
CA SER A 536 14.98 -20.48 -26.20
C SER A 536 16.33 -20.38 -26.92
N THR A 537 17.42 -20.76 -26.25
CA THR A 537 18.79 -20.47 -26.67
C THR A 537 19.65 -21.72 -26.71
N LEU A 538 20.33 -21.95 -27.82
CA LEU A 538 21.47 -22.86 -27.92
C LEU A 538 22.74 -22.10 -27.49
N LEU A 539 23.47 -22.62 -26.52
CA LEU A 539 24.79 -22.11 -26.13
C LEU A 539 25.86 -23.11 -26.56
N THR A 540 26.72 -22.70 -27.49
CA THR A 540 27.80 -23.51 -28.06
C THR A 540 29.15 -23.01 -27.53
N LEU A 541 29.96 -23.90 -26.97
CA LEU A 541 31.11 -23.57 -26.13
C LEU A 541 32.41 -24.20 -26.65
N GLU A 542 33.49 -23.43 -26.74
CA GLU A 542 34.84 -23.94 -27.01
C GLU A 542 35.32 -24.90 -25.90
N ASP A 543 35.93 -26.02 -26.30
CA ASP A 543 36.56 -26.96 -25.37
C ASP A 543 37.80 -26.33 -24.68
N GLY A 544 37.83 -26.39 -23.35
CA GLY A 544 39.00 -26.06 -22.54
C GLY A 544 39.25 -24.57 -22.25
N SER A 545 38.58 -23.63 -22.93
CA SER A 545 38.70 -22.18 -22.63
C SER A 545 37.58 -21.65 -21.71
N ASN A 546 36.46 -22.36 -21.61
CA ASN A 546 35.32 -21.95 -20.78
C ASN A 546 35.55 -22.26 -19.30
N SER A 547 35.39 -21.24 -18.46
CA SER A 547 35.55 -21.37 -17.01
C SER A 547 34.31 -22.00 -16.38
N ILE A 548 34.33 -23.32 -16.25
CA ILE A 548 33.47 -24.07 -15.33
C ILE A 548 33.98 -23.81 -13.90
N LEU A 549 33.15 -23.20 -13.06
CA LEU A 549 33.47 -23.00 -11.65
C LEU A 549 33.36 -24.34 -10.91
N GLY A 550 34.28 -24.58 -9.98
CA GLY A 550 34.13 -25.70 -9.05
C GLY A 550 32.85 -25.54 -8.21
N GLN A 551 32.16 -26.63 -7.93
CA GLN A 551 30.91 -26.64 -7.16
C GLN A 551 31.07 -25.88 -5.83
N GLY A 552 30.08 -25.04 -5.50
CA GLY A 552 30.11 -24.17 -4.31
C GLY A 552 31.00 -22.93 -4.42
N LYS A 553 31.73 -22.71 -5.54
CA LYS A 553 32.44 -21.44 -5.76
C LYS A 553 31.51 -20.35 -6.27
N ARG A 554 31.68 -19.15 -5.72
CA ARG A 554 31.07 -17.89 -6.16
C ARG A 554 31.75 -17.38 -7.44
N LEU A 555 30.96 -16.87 -8.38
CA LEU A 555 31.43 -16.00 -9.46
C LEU A 555 31.44 -14.55 -8.98
N THR A 556 32.49 -13.81 -9.32
CA THR A 556 32.58 -12.36 -9.12
C THR A 556 33.31 -11.73 -10.30
N LEU A 557 32.61 -10.90 -11.06
CA LEU A 557 33.19 -10.08 -12.12
C LEU A 557 33.12 -8.61 -11.67
N ARG A 558 34.26 -7.90 -11.65
CA ARG A 558 34.34 -6.46 -11.30
C ARG A 558 34.21 -5.51 -12.49
N LYS A 559 34.36 -6.03 -13.71
CA LYS A 559 34.28 -5.34 -15.02
C LYS A 559 33.91 -6.37 -16.08
N PHE A 560 33.15 -5.97 -17.08
CA PHE A 560 32.79 -6.78 -18.25
C PHE A 560 33.81 -6.58 -19.39
N GLY A 561 33.91 -7.53 -20.32
CA GLY A 561 34.70 -7.46 -21.55
C GLY A 561 36.22 -7.54 -21.40
N GLN A 562 36.72 -8.07 -20.28
CA GLN A 562 38.16 -8.19 -20.00
C GLN A 562 38.87 -9.14 -20.99
N SER A 563 38.18 -10.19 -21.40
CA SER A 563 38.54 -11.18 -22.44
C SER A 563 38.63 -10.60 -23.85
N ARG A 564 38.07 -9.40 -24.10
CA ARG A 564 37.86 -8.79 -25.43
C ARG A 564 37.04 -9.64 -26.42
N LYS A 565 36.32 -10.65 -25.90
CA LYS A 565 35.44 -11.56 -26.62
C LYS A 565 34.33 -12.00 -25.65
N PRO A 566 33.09 -12.25 -26.12
CA PRO A 566 32.06 -12.81 -25.26
C PRO A 566 32.51 -14.11 -24.58
N GLN A 567 32.19 -14.27 -23.29
CA GLN A 567 32.67 -15.38 -22.46
C GLN A 567 31.57 -15.89 -21.53
N ALA A 568 31.39 -17.21 -21.44
CA ALA A 568 30.47 -17.86 -20.52
C ALA A 568 31.21 -18.35 -19.25
N TYR A 569 30.62 -18.02 -18.09
CA TYR A 569 31.01 -18.53 -16.79
C TYR A 569 29.94 -19.54 -16.34
N LEU A 570 30.30 -20.82 -16.26
CA LEU A 570 29.36 -21.89 -15.91
C LEU A 570 29.46 -22.21 -14.42
N LEU A 571 28.36 -22.01 -13.68
CA LEU A 571 28.22 -22.46 -12.30
C LEU A 571 27.43 -23.78 -12.30
N PRO A 572 28.02 -24.93 -11.91
CA PRO A 572 27.31 -26.21 -11.86
C PRO A 572 26.24 -26.20 -10.75
N ILE A 573 25.04 -26.67 -11.09
CA ILE A 573 23.92 -26.77 -10.15
C ILE A 573 24.18 -27.95 -9.19
N PRO A 574 24.14 -27.75 -7.85
CA PRO A 574 24.37 -28.83 -6.89
C PRO A 574 23.32 -29.93 -6.99
N THR A 575 23.75 -31.15 -7.33
CA THR A 575 22.85 -32.32 -7.46
C THR A 575 22.50 -33.00 -6.14
N ASN A 576 23.24 -32.69 -5.06
CA ASN A 576 23.10 -33.37 -3.77
C ASN A 576 23.44 -32.41 -2.61
N LEU A 577 22.41 -31.68 -2.15
CA LEU A 577 22.33 -30.97 -0.87
C LEU A 577 20.90 -30.40 -0.75
N ALA A 578 20.15 -30.82 0.28
CA ALA A 578 18.84 -30.26 0.55
C ALA A 578 18.96 -28.82 1.10
N ASP A 579 17.97 -27.98 0.81
CA ASP A 579 17.88 -26.57 1.27
C ASP A 579 19.05 -25.67 0.79
N MET A 580 19.40 -25.75 -0.50
CA MET A 580 20.24 -24.76 -1.21
C MET A 580 19.40 -23.83 -2.10
N ARG A 581 19.91 -22.60 -2.29
CA ARG A 581 19.38 -21.61 -3.24
C ARG A 581 20.46 -20.99 -4.10
N PHE A 582 20.10 -20.62 -5.33
CA PHE A 582 20.91 -19.76 -6.20
C PHE A 582 20.57 -18.29 -5.95
N THR A 583 21.58 -17.42 -5.92
CA THR A 583 21.39 -15.96 -5.94
C THR A 583 22.38 -15.29 -6.90
N MET A 584 21.91 -14.26 -7.61
CA MET A 584 22.74 -13.34 -8.40
C MET A 584 22.39 -11.89 -8.08
N LEU A 585 23.38 -11.01 -8.02
CA LEU A 585 23.21 -9.55 -7.95
C LEU A 585 24.15 -8.86 -8.96
N SER A 586 23.66 -7.86 -9.69
CA SER A 586 24.43 -7.06 -10.64
C SER A 586 23.91 -5.62 -10.71
N ASP A 587 24.78 -4.67 -11.11
CA ASP A 587 24.40 -3.30 -11.49
C ASP A 587 23.97 -3.17 -12.97
N GLN A 588 24.06 -4.24 -13.76
CA GLN A 588 23.53 -4.31 -15.13
C GLN A 588 22.16 -4.99 -15.13
N LYS A 589 21.33 -4.70 -16.14
CA LYS A 589 20.12 -5.50 -16.44
C LYS A 589 20.53 -6.75 -17.26
N PRO A 590 20.11 -7.97 -16.88
CA PRO A 590 20.16 -9.12 -17.76
C PRO A 590 19.34 -8.91 -19.04
N ASP A 591 19.91 -9.36 -20.14
CA ASP A 591 19.29 -9.34 -21.48
C ASP A 591 18.17 -10.36 -21.62
N GLU A 592 17.11 -9.94 -22.32
CA GLU A 592 16.08 -10.84 -22.87
C GLU A 592 16.58 -11.46 -24.19
N ASP A 593 15.95 -12.54 -24.66
CA ASP A 593 16.41 -13.31 -25.82
C ASP A 593 16.61 -12.41 -27.05
N GLY A 594 17.85 -12.37 -27.57
CA GLY A 594 18.20 -11.55 -28.75
C GLY A 594 18.58 -10.09 -28.48
N ALA A 595 18.54 -9.61 -27.23
CA ALA A 595 18.96 -8.25 -26.89
C ALA A 595 20.50 -8.05 -27.01
N HIS A 596 20.91 -6.77 -27.13
CA HIS A 596 22.30 -6.34 -27.37
C HIS A 596 22.98 -5.70 -26.15
N GLY A 597 22.62 -6.09 -24.93
CA GLY A 597 23.30 -5.65 -23.70
C GLY A 597 24.57 -6.47 -23.40
N LYS A 598 25.05 -6.29 -22.16
CA LYS A 598 26.37 -6.81 -21.70
C LYS A 598 26.30 -8.15 -20.97
N LEU A 599 25.14 -8.50 -20.42
CA LEU A 599 24.99 -9.57 -19.44
C LEU A 599 23.77 -10.41 -19.81
N GLU A 600 23.95 -11.71 -20.00
CA GLU A 600 22.84 -12.64 -20.18
C GLU A 600 22.93 -13.78 -19.14
N VAL A 601 21.78 -14.21 -18.63
CA VAL A 601 21.69 -15.24 -17.58
C VAL A 601 20.81 -16.37 -18.06
N LEU A 602 21.42 -17.54 -18.20
CA LEU A 602 20.84 -18.70 -18.83
C LEU A 602 20.90 -19.91 -17.88
N PHE A 603 19.81 -20.69 -17.81
CA PHE A 603 19.78 -21.98 -17.12
C PHE A 603 19.82 -23.08 -18.16
N CYS A 604 20.80 -23.98 -18.07
CA CYS A 604 21.27 -24.77 -19.20
C CYS A 604 21.44 -26.26 -18.88
N SER A 605 21.11 -27.11 -19.86
CA SER A 605 21.30 -28.57 -19.82
C SER A 605 22.02 -29.03 -21.09
N VAL A 606 22.85 -30.07 -21.00
CA VAL A 606 23.52 -30.66 -22.17
C VAL A 606 22.49 -31.11 -23.20
N PHE A 607 22.70 -30.74 -24.47
CA PHE A 607 21.79 -31.04 -25.58
C PHE A 607 22.37 -32.15 -26.48
N PRO A 608 21.98 -33.43 -26.28
CA PRO A 608 22.53 -34.54 -27.04
C PRO A 608 21.94 -34.60 -28.46
N LEU A 609 22.65 -34.02 -29.43
CA LEU A 609 22.33 -34.15 -30.85
C LEU A 609 22.49 -35.62 -31.30
N LYS A 610 21.37 -36.31 -31.50
CA LYS A 610 21.35 -37.55 -32.31
C LYS A 610 21.59 -37.17 -33.77
N ALA A 611 22.47 -37.91 -34.45
CA ALA A 611 22.80 -37.66 -35.85
C ALA A 611 21.52 -37.69 -36.71
N GLY A 612 21.23 -36.57 -37.39
CA GLY A 612 20.03 -36.39 -38.21
C GLY A 612 18.96 -35.46 -37.60
N GLN A 613 19.04 -35.06 -36.32
CA GLN A 613 18.17 -34.00 -35.78
C GLN A 613 18.79 -32.62 -35.98
N SER A 614 18.08 -31.74 -36.68
CA SER A 614 18.49 -30.34 -36.91
C SER A 614 18.37 -29.50 -35.65
N ALA A 615 19.31 -28.59 -35.42
CA ALA A 615 19.28 -27.62 -34.31
C ALA A 615 18.21 -26.51 -34.46
N THR A 616 17.33 -26.61 -35.45
CA THR A 616 16.29 -25.62 -35.84
C THR A 616 15.09 -25.54 -34.88
N LEU A 617 15.20 -26.11 -33.68
CA LEU A 617 14.16 -26.05 -32.63
C LEU A 617 14.38 -24.90 -31.63
N LEU A 618 15.56 -24.27 -31.63
CA LEU A 618 15.92 -23.19 -30.71
C LEU A 618 16.02 -21.88 -31.48
N SER A 619 15.32 -20.85 -31.02
CA SER A 619 15.19 -19.56 -31.73
C SER A 619 16.48 -18.74 -31.75
N MET A 620 17.32 -18.90 -30.72
CA MET A 620 18.60 -18.19 -30.58
C MET A 620 19.78 -19.16 -30.55
N ASN A 621 20.93 -18.75 -31.08
CA ASN A 621 22.20 -19.46 -30.94
C ASN A 621 23.29 -18.47 -30.51
N ILE A 622 23.97 -18.77 -29.41
CA ILE A 622 25.15 -18.06 -28.92
C ILE A 622 26.35 -18.98 -29.12
N ASP A 623 27.16 -18.70 -30.14
CA ASP A 623 28.35 -19.48 -30.45
C ASP A 623 29.62 -18.80 -29.92
N LEU A 624 30.24 -19.46 -28.93
CA LEU A 624 31.51 -19.08 -28.32
C LEU A 624 32.65 -20.04 -28.73
N SER A 625 32.44 -20.91 -29.73
CA SER A 625 33.37 -22.00 -30.07
C SER A 625 34.48 -21.66 -31.08
N GLY A 626 34.33 -20.58 -31.84
CA GLY A 626 35.40 -20.05 -32.72
C GLY A 626 35.88 -21.04 -33.78
N ASP A 627 34.94 -21.63 -34.53
CA ASP A 627 35.16 -22.54 -35.67
C ASP A 627 35.88 -23.87 -35.35
N LYS A 628 35.98 -24.27 -34.07
CA LYS A 628 36.69 -25.50 -33.66
C LYS A 628 35.78 -26.74 -33.56
N PRO A 629 36.15 -27.89 -34.15
CA PRO A 629 35.41 -29.13 -33.98
C PRO A 629 35.66 -29.72 -32.58
N GLY A 630 34.57 -29.90 -31.83
CA GLY A 630 34.56 -30.45 -30.46
C GLY A 630 33.45 -29.85 -29.59
N SER A 631 33.06 -28.61 -29.88
CA SER A 631 32.28 -27.74 -29.00
C SER A 631 31.06 -28.35 -28.31
N ALA A 632 31.06 -28.26 -26.98
CA ALA A 632 29.94 -28.62 -26.12
C ALA A 632 28.72 -27.73 -26.40
N ARG A 633 27.53 -28.33 -26.42
CA ARG A 633 26.26 -27.66 -26.76
C ARG A 633 25.24 -27.84 -25.65
N LEU A 634 24.71 -26.72 -25.16
CA LEU A 634 23.72 -26.67 -24.10
C LEU A 634 22.43 -26.03 -24.63
N ALA A 635 21.27 -26.64 -24.31
CA ALA A 635 19.97 -26.00 -24.49
C ALA A 635 19.63 -25.22 -23.23
N CYS A 636 19.22 -23.96 -23.38
CA CYS A 636 19.16 -22.99 -22.30
C CYS A 636 17.84 -22.20 -22.29
N LYS A 637 17.37 -21.89 -21.07
CA LYS A 637 16.26 -20.98 -20.78
C LYS A 637 16.81 -19.63 -20.28
N ASN A 638 16.46 -18.53 -20.92
CA ASN A 638 16.82 -17.17 -20.47
C ASN A 638 15.96 -16.71 -19.27
N ALA A 639 16.61 -16.15 -18.24
CA ALA A 639 16.04 -15.80 -16.95
C ALA A 639 15.61 -14.33 -16.77
N ALA A 640 15.74 -13.46 -17.78
CA ALA A 640 15.51 -12.03 -17.62
C ALA A 640 14.08 -11.64 -17.20
N ALA A 641 13.09 -12.48 -17.55
CA ALA A 641 11.67 -12.28 -17.21
C ALA A 641 11.33 -12.41 -15.71
N ASP A 642 12.24 -12.99 -14.92
CA ASP A 642 12.16 -13.22 -13.46
C ASP A 642 13.08 -12.29 -12.64
N VAL A 643 13.73 -11.29 -13.28
CA VAL A 643 14.62 -10.34 -12.60
C VAL A 643 13.85 -9.48 -11.59
N ILE A 644 14.27 -9.59 -10.34
CA ILE A 644 13.83 -8.76 -9.21
C ILE A 644 14.63 -7.47 -9.24
N GLN A 645 13.95 -6.32 -9.21
CA GLN A 645 14.62 -5.02 -9.09
C GLN A 645 14.83 -4.66 -7.62
N LEU A 646 16.06 -4.29 -7.27
CA LEU A 646 16.42 -3.77 -5.95
C LEU A 646 16.93 -2.33 -6.07
N PRO A 647 16.70 -1.46 -5.08
CA PRO A 647 17.21 -0.09 -5.11
C PRO A 647 18.73 -0.08 -5.01
N ALA A 648 19.39 0.69 -5.88
CA ALA A 648 20.84 0.74 -5.98
C ALA A 648 21.48 1.30 -4.70
N SER A 649 22.41 0.53 -4.13
CA SER A 649 23.09 0.83 -2.88
C SER A 649 24.57 1.08 -3.14
N THR A 650 24.90 2.33 -3.46
CA THR A 650 26.28 2.82 -3.70
C THR A 650 26.77 3.66 -2.52
N ARG A 651 27.93 4.33 -2.63
CA ARG A 651 28.43 5.25 -1.59
C ARG A 651 27.70 6.60 -1.60
N GLU A 652 27.09 6.91 -2.72
CA GLU A 652 26.37 8.14 -3.07
C GLU A 652 24.88 8.04 -2.73
N SER A 653 24.31 6.82 -2.76
CA SER A 653 22.92 6.54 -2.41
C SER A 653 22.55 7.06 -1.01
N LYS A 654 21.51 7.91 -0.95
CA LYS A 654 20.93 8.48 0.28
C LYS A 654 19.57 7.85 0.62
N HIS A 655 18.79 7.53 -0.42
CA HIS A 655 17.42 7.03 -0.35
C HIS A 655 17.25 5.88 -1.35
N PRO A 656 16.32 4.93 -1.11
CA PRO A 656 16.09 3.82 -2.03
C PRO A 656 15.34 4.24 -3.32
N PHE A 657 14.77 5.44 -3.34
CA PHE A 657 14.02 6.00 -4.47
C PHE A 657 14.81 7.13 -5.14
N VAL A 658 14.49 7.43 -6.40
CA VAL A 658 14.95 8.64 -7.10
C VAL A 658 13.95 9.77 -6.82
N GLY A 659 14.42 10.88 -6.24
CA GLY A 659 13.61 12.07 -5.95
C GLY A 659 13.28 12.92 -7.18
N GLN A 660 12.82 14.15 -6.94
CA GLN A 660 12.46 15.11 -8.00
C GLN A 660 13.69 15.70 -8.70
N ASP A 661 14.75 15.94 -7.92
CA ASP A 661 15.98 16.64 -8.33
C ASP A 661 17.21 15.70 -8.30
N ASP A 662 17.00 14.39 -8.10
CA ASP A 662 18.06 13.38 -8.14
C ASP A 662 18.25 12.85 -9.57
N GLU A 663 19.51 12.58 -9.95
CA GLU A 663 19.85 11.95 -11.23
C GLU A 663 19.24 10.53 -11.37
N PRO A 664 18.89 10.07 -12.59
CA PRO A 664 18.34 8.73 -12.80
C PRO A 664 19.36 7.62 -12.47
N VAL A 665 19.13 6.91 -11.37
CA VAL A 665 19.94 5.74 -10.98
C VAL A 665 19.25 4.44 -11.41
N SER A 666 19.95 3.61 -12.17
CA SER A 666 19.50 2.25 -12.53
C SER A 666 19.39 1.35 -11.29
N PRO A 667 18.28 0.62 -11.09
CA PRO A 667 18.18 -0.43 -10.07
C PRO A 667 19.26 -1.50 -10.21
N PHE A 668 19.60 -2.16 -9.09
CA PHE A 668 20.33 -3.43 -9.15
C PHE A 668 19.38 -4.55 -9.61
N SER A 669 19.91 -5.46 -10.42
CA SER A 669 19.22 -6.68 -10.84
C SER A 669 19.55 -7.81 -9.88
N TYR A 670 18.52 -8.45 -9.34
CA TYR A 670 18.64 -9.60 -8.46
C TYR A 670 17.89 -10.80 -9.06
N LEU A 671 18.45 -11.99 -8.92
CA LEU A 671 17.77 -13.26 -9.19
C LEU A 671 17.89 -14.15 -7.96
N GLN A 672 16.80 -14.85 -7.63
CA GLN A 672 16.77 -15.88 -6.60
C GLN A 672 15.88 -17.04 -7.04
N TYR A 673 16.43 -18.23 -6.97
CA TYR A 673 15.73 -19.50 -7.21
C TYR A 673 16.10 -20.47 -6.08
N GLU A 674 15.11 -21.16 -5.53
CA GLU A 674 15.38 -22.30 -4.66
C GLU A 674 15.74 -23.50 -5.55
N LEU A 675 16.52 -24.49 -5.06
CA LEU A 675 17.04 -25.56 -5.93
C LEU A 675 15.93 -26.33 -6.69
N ALA A 676 14.73 -26.42 -6.12
CA ALA A 676 13.57 -27.06 -6.75
C ALA A 676 13.06 -26.32 -8.01
N ASP A 677 13.26 -25.01 -8.14
CA ASP A 677 12.85 -24.23 -9.33
C ASP A 677 13.72 -24.54 -10.56
N ILE A 678 14.91 -25.10 -10.35
CA ILE A 678 16.00 -25.16 -11.35
C ILE A 678 16.62 -26.55 -11.51
N ALA A 679 16.12 -27.56 -10.79
CA ALA A 679 16.68 -28.92 -10.72
C ALA A 679 16.81 -29.65 -12.08
N ASP A 680 16.00 -29.28 -13.08
CA ASP A 680 16.07 -29.82 -14.46
C ASP A 680 17.31 -29.34 -15.24
N HIS A 681 18.09 -28.41 -14.67
CA HIS A 681 19.25 -27.79 -15.30
C HIS A 681 20.56 -28.23 -14.65
N GLN A 682 21.63 -28.30 -15.45
CA GLN A 682 22.96 -28.74 -15.00
C GLN A 682 23.87 -27.56 -14.68
N PHE A 683 23.68 -26.42 -15.36
CA PHE A 683 24.50 -25.22 -15.20
C PHE A 683 23.65 -23.96 -15.18
N VAL A 684 24.09 -22.97 -14.39
CA VAL A 684 23.73 -21.56 -14.62
C VAL A 684 24.89 -20.93 -15.38
N ALA A 685 24.63 -20.47 -16.60
CA ALA A 685 25.59 -19.75 -17.42
C ALA A 685 25.38 -18.24 -17.24
N ILE A 686 26.42 -17.58 -16.75
CA ILE A 686 26.51 -16.12 -16.74
C ILE A 686 27.37 -15.72 -17.95
N VAL A 687 26.77 -15.08 -18.94
CA VAL A 687 27.44 -14.72 -20.20
C VAL A 687 27.79 -13.24 -20.17
N ASP A 688 29.09 -12.94 -20.20
CA ASP A 688 29.63 -11.63 -20.52
C ASP A 688 29.60 -11.48 -22.05
N LYS A 689 28.83 -10.50 -22.54
CA LYS A 689 28.65 -10.21 -23.98
C LYS A 689 29.50 -9.02 -24.43
N ALA A 690 30.22 -8.35 -23.53
CA ALA A 690 31.00 -7.17 -23.88
C ALA A 690 32.30 -7.55 -24.63
N THR A 691 32.53 -6.90 -25.76
CA THR A 691 33.78 -7.01 -26.54
C THR A 691 34.88 -6.06 -26.08
N GLU A 692 34.53 -5.06 -25.25
CA GLU A 692 35.45 -4.05 -24.72
C GLU A 692 35.35 -3.94 -23.19
N PRO A 693 36.47 -3.62 -22.48
CA PRO A 693 36.46 -3.45 -21.03
C PRO A 693 35.51 -2.33 -20.56
N THR A 694 34.35 -2.72 -20.03
CA THR A 694 33.29 -1.79 -19.62
C THR A 694 32.99 -1.85 -18.12
N PRO A 695 32.57 -0.73 -17.51
CA PRO A 695 32.16 -0.71 -16.12
C PRO A 695 30.85 -1.49 -15.91
N GLY A 696 30.78 -2.14 -14.76
CA GLY A 696 29.68 -2.99 -14.30
C GLY A 696 30.23 -4.20 -13.55
N TRP A 697 29.42 -4.79 -12.67
CA TRP A 697 29.79 -5.98 -11.91
C TRP A 697 28.66 -6.99 -11.79
N VAL A 698 29.00 -8.25 -11.53
CA VAL A 698 28.04 -9.30 -11.19
C VAL A 698 28.65 -10.26 -10.16
N VAL A 699 27.85 -10.61 -9.15
CA VAL A 699 28.15 -11.65 -8.16
C VAL A 699 27.07 -12.72 -8.26
N ALA A 700 27.46 -13.99 -8.41
CA ALA A 700 26.53 -15.12 -8.47
C ALA A 700 27.05 -16.29 -7.64
N GLU A 701 26.17 -16.95 -6.87
CA GLU A 701 26.55 -18.06 -6.00
C GLU A 701 25.38 -19.01 -5.69
N PHE A 702 25.74 -20.23 -5.31
CA PHE A 702 24.87 -21.12 -4.54
C PHE A 702 25.16 -20.94 -3.05
N SER A 703 24.11 -20.94 -2.23
CA SER A 703 24.22 -20.80 -0.78
C SER A 703 23.25 -21.75 -0.07
N GLU A 704 23.68 -22.31 1.07
CA GLU A 704 22.80 -23.04 1.98
C GLU A 704 21.86 -22.07 2.69
N ASN A 705 20.58 -22.43 2.73
CA ASN A 705 19.55 -21.61 3.35
C ASN A 705 19.81 -21.47 4.86
N GLU A 706 20.24 -22.51 5.58
CA GLU A 706 20.63 -22.42 7.00
C GLU A 706 21.79 -21.43 7.24
N GLN A 707 22.82 -21.44 6.38
CA GLN A 707 23.93 -20.49 6.53
C GLN A 707 23.45 -19.04 6.39
N SER A 708 22.48 -18.81 5.49
CA SER A 708 21.91 -17.49 5.24
C SER A 708 20.87 -17.03 6.26
N LYS A 709 20.08 -17.95 6.85
CA LYS A 709 18.93 -17.65 7.73
C LYS A 709 19.32 -17.74 9.21
N ARG A 710 19.22 -16.62 9.95
CA ARG A 710 19.50 -16.57 11.39
C ARG A 710 18.28 -16.12 12.19
N VAL A 711 17.73 -17.03 13.01
CA VAL A 711 16.57 -16.73 13.86
C VAL A 711 17.03 -16.12 15.18
N GLY A 712 16.63 -14.88 15.44
CA GLY A 712 16.85 -14.17 16.71
C GLY A 712 15.89 -14.66 17.79
N SER A 713 16.26 -15.72 18.52
CA SER A 713 15.49 -16.35 19.62
C SER A 713 15.40 -15.50 20.91
N LEU A 714 15.40 -14.17 20.79
CA LEU A 714 15.33 -13.24 21.90
C LEU A 714 13.88 -12.93 22.29
N SER A 715 13.54 -13.10 23.57
CA SER A 715 12.26 -12.65 24.09
C SER A 715 12.16 -11.12 24.10
N LEU A 716 10.96 -10.57 23.89
CA LEU A 716 10.74 -9.11 23.83
C LEU A 716 11.25 -8.39 25.10
N ARG A 717 11.17 -9.03 26.28
CA ARG A 717 11.74 -8.49 27.53
C ARG A 717 13.25 -8.33 27.47
N ARG A 718 13.98 -9.29 26.90
CA ARG A 718 15.44 -9.25 26.74
C ARG A 718 15.85 -8.21 25.69
N LEU A 719 15.09 -8.12 24.60
CA LEU A 719 15.28 -7.12 23.54
C LEU A 719 15.05 -5.68 24.04
N LEU A 720 14.01 -5.45 24.85
CA LEU A 720 13.73 -4.16 25.51
C LEU A 720 14.81 -3.75 26.52
N ALA A 721 15.45 -4.70 27.20
CA ALA A 721 16.45 -4.43 28.23
C ALA A 721 17.88 -4.26 27.71
N PHE A 722 18.27 -5.02 26.68
CA PHE A 722 19.67 -5.12 26.23
C PHE A 722 19.86 -4.96 24.71
N GLY A 723 18.77 -4.87 23.94
CA GLY A 723 18.82 -4.92 22.48
C GLY A 723 19.22 -6.30 21.94
N MET A 724 19.61 -6.31 20.67
CA MET A 724 20.16 -7.46 19.95
C MET A 724 21.52 -7.07 19.36
N LYS A 725 22.48 -8.00 19.38
CA LYS A 725 23.75 -7.90 18.64
C LYS A 725 24.03 -9.23 17.96
N ILE A 726 24.41 -9.18 16.69
CA ILE A 726 24.76 -10.34 15.85
C ILE A 726 26.03 -9.98 15.08
N LYS A 727 27.03 -10.88 15.07
CA LYS A 727 28.15 -10.80 14.13
C LYS A 727 27.87 -11.68 12.92
N LEU A 728 27.87 -11.07 11.74
CA LEU A 728 27.92 -11.80 10.48
C LEU A 728 29.39 -12.19 10.22
N PRO A 729 29.69 -13.46 9.90
CA PRO A 729 31.05 -13.94 9.74
C PRO A 729 31.74 -13.33 8.50
N ALA A 730 33.07 -13.39 8.49
CA ALA A 730 33.93 -12.90 7.41
C ALA A 730 33.63 -13.59 6.07
N VAL A 731 33.60 -14.92 6.08
CA VAL A 731 33.06 -15.75 4.99
C VAL A 731 31.58 -15.96 5.25
N ARG A 732 30.75 -15.55 4.28
CA ARG A 732 29.28 -15.66 4.31
C ARG A 732 28.70 -15.57 2.89
N PRO A 733 27.46 -16.01 2.68
CA PRO A 733 26.65 -15.60 1.52
C PRO A 733 26.52 -14.08 1.39
N MET A 734 26.28 -13.61 0.18
CA MET A 734 25.95 -12.23 -0.18
C MET A 734 24.70 -11.74 0.56
N VAL A 735 23.70 -12.62 0.68
CA VAL A 735 22.36 -12.32 1.24
C VAL A 735 22.17 -13.07 2.55
N MET A 736 22.10 -12.32 3.66
CA MET A 736 21.84 -12.83 5.01
C MET A 736 20.43 -12.39 5.46
N GLU A 737 19.64 -13.29 6.04
CA GLU A 737 18.34 -12.97 6.64
C GLU A 737 18.41 -13.12 8.16
N VAL A 738 17.98 -12.09 8.89
CA VAL A 738 17.78 -12.14 10.35
C VAL A 738 16.29 -12.00 10.67
N ARG A 739 15.66 -13.09 11.13
CA ARG A 739 14.24 -13.12 11.49
C ARG A 739 14.04 -12.98 12.99
N ILE A 740 13.13 -12.10 13.41
CA ILE A 740 12.97 -11.69 14.81
C ILE A 740 11.49 -11.81 15.25
N PRO A 741 11.01 -13.02 15.63
CA PRO A 741 9.60 -13.29 15.98
C PRO A 741 9.00 -12.36 17.05
N ALA A 742 9.82 -11.87 17.98
CA ALA A 742 9.41 -10.96 19.04
C ALA A 742 9.00 -9.55 18.54
N LEU A 743 9.26 -9.21 17.28
CA LEU A 743 9.01 -7.90 16.68
C LEU A 743 7.76 -7.90 15.79
N HIS A 744 6.60 -7.86 16.44
CA HIS A 744 5.29 -7.83 15.76
C HIS A 744 4.43 -6.59 16.11
N SER A 745 4.79 -5.79 17.12
CA SER A 745 3.96 -4.65 17.57
C SER A 745 4.32 -3.35 16.85
N SER A 746 3.33 -2.72 16.20
CA SER A 746 3.51 -1.46 15.48
C SER A 746 3.63 -0.20 16.36
N LEU A 747 3.58 -0.36 17.69
CA LEU A 747 3.75 0.72 18.68
C LEU A 747 5.22 1.02 19.03
N LEU A 748 6.16 0.17 18.62
CA LEU A 748 7.58 0.29 18.97
C LEU A 748 8.44 0.60 17.74
N SER A 749 9.38 1.53 17.93
CA SER A 749 10.38 1.92 16.93
C SER A 749 11.77 1.45 17.36
N TYR A 750 12.67 1.18 16.41
CA TYR A 750 14.00 0.63 16.70
C TYR A 750 15.09 1.31 15.87
N ASN A 751 16.29 1.42 16.43
CA ASN A 751 17.50 1.83 15.73
C ASN A 751 18.31 0.59 15.35
N LEU A 752 18.46 0.35 14.05
CA LEU A 752 19.37 -0.65 13.49
C LEU A 752 20.70 0.05 13.16
N ASN A 753 21.82 -0.47 13.67
CA ASN A 753 23.16 -0.06 13.26
C ASN A 753 23.84 -1.25 12.55
N VAL A 754 24.50 -0.97 11.43
CA VAL A 754 25.27 -1.93 10.64
C VAL A 754 26.71 -1.44 10.55
N GLY A 755 27.67 -2.28 10.94
CA GLY A 755 29.09 -1.97 10.92
C GLY A 755 29.62 -1.81 9.49
N ASN A 756 30.55 -0.87 9.31
CA ASN A 756 31.23 -0.69 8.04
C ASN A 756 31.97 -1.97 7.63
N GLN A 757 31.93 -2.30 6.35
CA GLN A 757 32.79 -3.34 5.78
C GLN A 757 34.21 -2.78 5.61
N ALA A 758 35.22 -3.49 6.12
CA ALA A 758 36.60 -3.28 5.72
C ALA A 758 36.84 -4.11 4.44
N CYS A 759 37.19 -3.45 3.34
CA CYS A 759 37.47 -4.06 2.06
C CYS A 759 38.90 -3.67 1.66
N GLY A 760 39.64 -4.57 1.01
CA GLY A 760 41.01 -4.30 0.54
C GLY A 760 41.07 -3.31 -0.63
N ASP A 761 42.25 -3.22 -1.26
CA ASP A 761 42.59 -2.17 -2.24
C ASP A 761 41.67 -2.13 -3.49
N GLU A 762 41.04 -3.26 -3.85
CA GLU A 762 40.02 -3.31 -4.92
C GLU A 762 38.70 -2.59 -4.58
N GLY A 763 38.48 -2.28 -3.30
CA GLY A 763 37.25 -1.69 -2.81
C GLY A 763 36.04 -2.63 -2.82
N GLN A 764 34.89 -2.05 -2.46
CA GLN A 764 33.60 -2.74 -2.43
C GLN A 764 32.85 -2.56 -3.77
N LEU A 765 32.06 -3.54 -4.16
CA LEU A 765 31.15 -3.51 -5.31
C LEU A 765 29.90 -2.67 -5.02
N PHE A 766 29.34 -2.80 -3.82
CA PHE A 766 28.15 -2.09 -3.36
C PHE A 766 28.23 -1.80 -1.86
N THR A 767 27.42 -0.86 -1.35
CA THR A 767 27.27 -0.61 0.09
C THR A 767 26.16 -1.49 0.68
N PRO A 768 26.21 -1.85 1.98
CA PRO A 768 25.17 -2.64 2.64
C PRO A 768 23.75 -2.12 2.35
N LEU A 769 22.94 -3.00 1.76
CA LEU A 769 21.52 -2.80 1.47
C LEU A 769 20.72 -3.63 2.46
N VAL A 770 19.71 -3.03 3.11
CA VAL A 770 18.84 -3.73 4.06
C VAL A 770 17.38 -3.56 3.65
N ARG A 771 16.66 -4.67 3.53
CA ARG A 771 15.20 -4.71 3.44
C ARG A 771 14.66 -5.16 4.80
N GLN A 772 13.91 -4.30 5.48
CA GLN A 772 12.94 -4.81 6.46
C GLN A 772 11.72 -5.33 5.70
N TYR A 773 11.13 -6.44 6.14
CA TYR A 773 9.83 -6.88 5.62
C TYR A 773 8.99 -7.65 6.65
N LEU A 774 7.69 -7.69 6.36
CA LEU A 774 6.69 -8.56 6.97
C LEU A 774 6.15 -9.50 5.87
N SER A 775 5.92 -10.77 6.19
CA SER A 775 5.27 -11.70 5.26
C SER A 775 3.78 -11.38 5.07
N ARG A 776 3.13 -10.91 6.13
CA ARG A 776 1.72 -10.50 6.20
C ARG A 776 1.58 -9.32 7.19
N PRO A 777 1.00 -8.17 6.80
CA PRO A 777 0.72 -7.78 5.40
C PRO A 777 2.03 -7.66 4.58
N TYR A 778 1.97 -7.52 3.26
CA TYR A 778 3.17 -7.43 2.41
C TYR A 778 3.86 -6.06 2.51
N GLU A 779 4.37 -5.71 3.68
CA GLU A 779 5.25 -4.58 3.91
C GLU A 779 6.69 -4.96 3.54
N SER A 780 7.34 -4.18 2.70
CA SER A 780 8.79 -4.16 2.53
C SER A 780 9.26 -2.71 2.47
N LYS A 781 10.42 -2.44 3.05
CA LYS A 781 11.02 -1.10 3.05
C LYS A 781 12.53 -1.23 3.02
N TYR A 782 13.15 -0.50 2.11
CA TYR A 782 14.57 -0.61 1.80
C TYR A 782 15.36 0.56 2.42
N PHE A 783 16.56 0.25 2.88
CA PHE A 783 17.56 1.19 3.34
C PHE A 783 18.85 0.91 2.56
N VAL A 784 19.35 1.92 1.86
CA VAL A 784 20.60 1.89 1.09
C VAL A 784 21.75 2.47 1.90
N ASN A 785 23.00 2.12 1.57
CA ASN A 785 24.20 2.72 2.17
C ASN A 785 24.22 2.64 3.72
N VAL A 786 23.75 1.51 4.26
CA VAL A 786 23.30 1.43 5.66
C VAL A 786 24.47 1.43 6.63
N LYS A 787 24.47 2.45 7.49
CA LYS A 787 25.27 2.55 8.73
C LYS A 787 24.35 2.61 9.96
N GLN A 788 23.27 3.38 9.84
CA GLN A 788 22.16 3.45 10.80
C GLN A 788 20.84 3.54 10.03
N ALA A 789 19.81 2.84 10.50
CA ALA A 789 18.46 2.83 9.92
C ALA A 789 17.37 2.88 11.01
N SER A 790 16.24 3.51 10.67
CA SER A 790 15.05 3.67 11.51
C SER A 790 14.01 2.60 11.16
N ILE A 791 13.95 1.57 12.00
CA ILE A 791 13.07 0.40 11.81
C ILE A 791 11.73 0.68 12.51
N ASN A 792 10.67 0.72 11.70
CA ASN A 792 9.27 0.89 12.11
C ASN A 792 8.41 -0.09 11.29
N LEU A 793 7.25 -0.53 11.78
CA LEU A 793 6.46 -1.60 11.13
C LEU A 793 4.95 -1.39 11.32
N HIS A 794 4.13 -1.90 10.39
CA HIS A 794 2.66 -1.86 10.42
C HIS A 794 2.04 -3.26 10.59
N GLY A 795 2.60 -4.02 11.53
CA GLY A 795 2.11 -5.34 11.93
C GLY A 795 0.92 -5.29 12.90
N VAL A 796 1.02 -5.98 14.04
CA VAL A 796 -0.07 -6.08 15.02
C VAL A 796 -0.28 -4.74 15.74
N ALA A 797 -1.30 -4.02 15.28
CA ALA A 797 -1.82 -2.81 15.91
C ALA A 797 -2.93 -3.12 16.93
N PRO A 798 -3.15 -2.22 17.93
CA PRO A 798 -4.27 -2.32 18.86
C PRO A 798 -5.62 -2.45 18.14
N PHE A 799 -6.50 -3.27 18.70
CA PHE A 799 -7.87 -3.52 18.23
C PHE A 799 -8.04 -4.16 16.85
N MET A 800 -6.96 -4.47 16.10
CA MET A 800 -7.12 -5.11 14.79
C MET A 800 -7.86 -6.45 14.89
N PRO A 801 -8.84 -6.72 14.00
CA PRO A 801 -9.51 -8.02 13.93
C PRO A 801 -8.51 -9.14 13.54
N PRO A 802 -8.75 -10.40 13.97
CA PRO A 802 -7.90 -11.53 13.60
C PRO A 802 -7.97 -11.82 12.10
N PRO A 803 -6.89 -12.36 11.48
CA PRO A 803 -6.89 -12.77 10.08
C PRO A 803 -7.84 -13.96 9.83
N LEU A 804 -8.36 -14.08 8.61
CA LEU A 804 -9.25 -15.17 8.17
C LEU A 804 -8.60 -16.55 8.30
N GLN A 805 -7.28 -16.62 8.09
CA GLN A 805 -6.51 -17.85 8.20
C GLN A 805 -5.52 -17.72 9.37
N PRO A 806 -5.43 -18.72 10.27
CA PRO A 806 -4.49 -18.66 11.38
C PRO A 806 -3.05 -18.62 10.86
N VAL A 807 -2.26 -17.67 11.37
CA VAL A 807 -0.85 -17.53 10.99
C VAL A 807 -0.07 -18.66 11.66
N GLN A 808 0.48 -19.59 10.86
CA GLN A 808 1.33 -20.67 11.35
C GLN A 808 2.70 -20.11 11.79
N GLY A 809 2.76 -19.68 13.05
CA GLY A 809 3.94 -19.07 13.66
C GLY A 809 3.80 -17.56 13.87
N GLN A 810 4.59 -16.99 14.78
CA GLN A 810 4.76 -15.53 14.85
C GLN A 810 5.93 -15.15 13.95
N ASP A 811 5.65 -14.71 12.73
CA ASP A 811 6.70 -14.39 11.76
C ASP A 811 7.63 -13.26 12.24
N GLY A 812 7.06 -12.26 12.91
CA GLY A 812 7.76 -11.06 13.36
C GLY A 812 8.25 -10.23 12.17
N ILE A 813 9.35 -9.51 12.35
CA ILE A 813 10.05 -8.81 11.27
C ILE A 813 11.23 -9.66 10.79
N SER A 814 11.44 -9.69 9.47
CA SER A 814 12.69 -10.17 8.87
C SER A 814 13.51 -8.99 8.35
N LEU A 815 14.82 -9.05 8.59
CA LEU A 815 15.82 -8.13 8.06
C LEU A 815 16.68 -8.89 7.04
N GLN A 816 16.38 -8.71 5.76
CA GLN A 816 17.16 -9.26 4.65
C GLN A 816 18.26 -8.26 4.29
N MET A 817 19.52 -8.70 4.30
CA MET A 817 20.71 -7.86 4.21
C MET A 817 21.62 -8.36 3.10
N TRP A 818 21.82 -7.54 2.07
CA TRP A 818 22.84 -7.75 1.06
C TRP A 818 24.10 -7.01 1.51
N THR A 819 25.22 -7.71 1.61
CA THR A 819 26.53 -7.13 1.94
C THR A 819 27.55 -7.65 0.95
N ASP A 820 28.54 -6.84 0.57
CA ASP A 820 29.58 -7.27 -0.37
C ASP A 820 30.38 -8.43 0.25
N PRO A 821 30.32 -9.64 -0.30
CA PRO A 821 30.95 -10.79 0.31
C PRO A 821 32.40 -11.00 -0.20
N THR A 822 32.94 -10.10 -1.03
CA THR A 822 34.35 -10.07 -1.46
C THR A 822 35.27 -9.43 -0.42
N CYS A 823 34.73 -8.55 0.43
CA CYS A 823 35.52 -7.76 1.38
C CYS A 823 36.18 -8.58 2.51
N GLY A 824 35.76 -9.82 2.75
CA GLY A 824 36.38 -10.72 3.76
C GLY A 824 36.30 -10.27 5.22
N SER A 825 35.57 -9.19 5.55
CA SER A 825 35.43 -8.66 6.91
C SER A 825 34.12 -9.07 7.58
N THR A 826 34.13 -9.27 8.89
CA THR A 826 32.93 -9.47 9.71
C THR A 826 32.08 -8.21 9.76
N VAL A 827 30.75 -8.33 9.78
CA VAL A 827 29.83 -7.20 9.94
C VAL A 827 29.10 -7.31 11.28
N ASP A 828 29.29 -6.30 12.15
CA ASP A 828 28.52 -6.14 13.39
C ASP A 828 27.14 -5.55 13.09
N VAL A 829 26.08 -6.29 13.42
CA VAL A 829 24.69 -5.82 13.32
C VAL A 829 24.12 -5.67 14.72
N SER A 830 23.52 -4.52 15.03
CA SER A 830 22.88 -4.29 16.33
C SER A 830 21.55 -3.57 16.21
N LEU A 831 20.58 -3.98 17.02
CA LEU A 831 19.22 -3.44 17.03
C LEU A 831 18.85 -3.04 18.46
N THR A 832 18.47 -1.77 18.66
CA THR A 832 18.09 -1.22 19.97
C THR A 832 16.73 -0.53 19.90
N VAL A 833 16.00 -0.48 21.02
CA VAL A 833 14.66 0.12 21.04
C VAL A 833 14.75 1.64 21.13
N ASP A 834 14.16 2.34 20.18
CA ASP A 834 14.00 3.79 20.25
C ASP A 834 12.80 4.14 21.13
N VAL A 835 13.02 4.18 22.44
CA VAL A 835 11.98 4.53 23.42
C VAL A 835 11.38 5.91 23.13
N PHE A 836 12.19 6.86 22.66
CA PHE A 836 11.70 8.20 22.32
C PHE A 836 10.85 8.16 21.05
N GLY A 837 11.38 7.62 19.95
CA GLY A 837 10.67 7.43 18.69
C GLY A 837 9.47 6.47 18.73
N SER A 838 9.30 5.71 19.81
CA SER A 838 8.11 4.89 20.06
C SER A 838 6.93 5.74 20.57
N PHE A 839 7.16 6.84 21.31
CA PHE A 839 6.07 7.72 21.76
C PHE A 839 5.28 8.32 20.58
N GLY A 840 5.96 8.67 19.48
CA GLY A 840 5.30 9.19 18.28
C GLY A 840 4.36 8.17 17.62
N LYS A 841 4.63 6.87 17.73
CA LYS A 841 3.78 5.80 17.16
C LYS A 841 2.49 5.55 17.96
N LEU A 842 2.36 6.16 19.15
CA LEU A 842 1.10 6.19 19.93
C LEU A 842 0.07 7.16 19.34
N TYR A 843 0.52 8.31 18.79
CA TYR A 843 -0.39 9.40 18.38
C TYR A 843 -1.46 8.93 17.41
N MET A 844 -1.07 8.35 16.27
CA MET A 844 -1.99 7.93 15.21
C MET A 844 -3.05 6.91 15.66
N ARG A 845 -2.68 6.01 16.57
CA ARG A 845 -3.52 4.87 16.99
C ARG A 845 -4.37 5.15 18.23
N TYR A 846 -4.04 6.22 18.97
CA TYR A 846 -4.79 6.65 20.15
C TYR A 846 -5.30 8.10 20.08
N ARG A 847 -5.26 8.75 18.91
CA ARG A 847 -5.65 10.16 18.71
C ARG A 847 -7.03 10.53 19.27
N THR A 848 -8.00 9.63 19.17
CA THR A 848 -9.36 9.83 19.72
C THR A 848 -9.36 9.84 21.26
N ILE A 849 -8.61 8.94 21.90
CA ILE A 849 -8.42 8.93 23.36
C ILE A 849 -7.65 10.17 23.81
N ILE A 850 -6.60 10.55 23.06
CA ILE A 850 -5.80 11.76 23.28
C ILE A 850 -6.68 13.02 23.22
N ALA A 851 -7.61 13.12 22.27
CA ALA A 851 -8.56 14.23 22.17
C ALA A 851 -9.67 14.21 23.25
N ALA A 852 -10.10 13.01 23.67
CA ALA A 852 -11.09 12.85 24.74
C ALA A 852 -10.51 13.10 26.14
N PHE A 853 -9.21 12.93 26.35
CA PHE A 853 -8.57 13.04 27.67
C PHE A 853 -8.67 14.46 28.29
N PRO A 854 -8.49 15.58 27.55
CA PRO A 854 -8.84 16.91 28.04
C PRO A 854 -10.31 17.06 28.44
N LEU A 855 -11.25 16.49 27.69
CA LEU A 855 -12.68 16.52 28.02
C LEU A 855 -12.96 15.76 29.31
N LEU A 856 -12.31 14.61 29.53
CA LEU A 856 -12.37 13.87 30.78
C LEU A 856 -11.81 14.68 31.96
N ILE A 857 -10.68 15.37 31.80
CA ILE A 857 -10.13 16.25 32.85
C ILE A 857 -11.10 17.39 33.18
N VAL A 858 -11.68 18.04 32.16
CA VAL A 858 -12.68 19.10 32.36
C VAL A 858 -13.93 18.57 33.06
N ALA A 859 -14.47 17.42 32.64
CA ALA A 859 -15.60 16.77 33.28
C ALA A 859 -15.32 16.37 34.74
N LEU A 860 -14.13 15.84 35.04
CA LEU A 860 -13.71 15.52 36.40
C LEU A 860 -13.51 16.78 37.25
N ALA A 861 -13.01 17.88 36.68
CA ALA A 861 -12.89 19.16 37.37
C ALA A 861 -14.27 19.77 37.68
N PHE A 862 -15.23 19.72 36.74
CA PHE A 862 -16.62 20.11 36.98
C PHE A 862 -17.29 19.22 38.03
N PHE A 863 -17.13 17.90 37.97
CA PHE A 863 -17.67 16.96 38.95
C PHE A 863 -17.07 17.18 40.36
N TYR A 864 -15.76 17.45 40.45
CA TYR A 864 -15.09 17.79 41.71
C TYR A 864 -15.57 19.14 42.28
N TYR A 865 -15.74 20.15 41.41
CA TYR A 865 -16.31 21.43 41.80
C TYR A 865 -17.74 21.27 42.30
N TRP A 866 -18.59 20.57 41.54
CA TRP A 866 -19.99 20.29 41.88
C TRP A 866 -20.09 19.54 43.22
N SER A 867 -19.43 18.39 43.36
CA SER A 867 -19.44 17.59 44.60
C SER A 867 -18.91 18.30 45.86
N ARG A 868 -18.20 19.44 45.72
CA ARG A 868 -17.80 20.30 46.86
C ARG A 868 -18.75 21.46 47.16
N HIS A 869 -19.55 21.91 46.20
CA HIS A 869 -20.41 23.10 46.32
C HIS A 869 -21.90 22.77 46.28
N SER A 870 -22.29 21.55 45.93
CA SER A 870 -23.66 21.04 46.11
C SER A 870 -23.96 20.78 47.58
N SER A 871 -24.78 21.65 48.17
CA SER A 871 -25.48 21.33 49.42
C SER A 871 -26.40 20.11 49.22
N PRO A 872 -26.54 19.21 50.22
CA PRO A 872 -27.41 18.02 50.10
C PRO A 872 -28.90 18.35 49.97
N THR A 873 -29.28 19.62 50.08
CA THR A 873 -30.64 20.16 49.93
C THR A 873 -30.99 20.60 48.51
N SER A 874 -30.06 20.54 47.55
CA SER A 874 -30.28 21.03 46.17
C SER A 874 -29.84 20.01 45.12
N LEU A 875 -30.58 18.90 45.02
CA LEU A 875 -30.50 17.97 43.89
C LEU A 875 -31.48 18.42 42.78
N PRO A 876 -31.00 18.82 41.58
CA PRO A 876 -31.88 19.05 40.44
C PRO A 876 -32.37 17.70 39.89
N ILE A 877 -33.68 17.58 39.66
CA ILE A 877 -34.32 16.32 39.24
C ILE A 877 -34.09 16.08 37.74
N TRP A 878 -32.96 15.45 37.41
CA TRP A 878 -32.62 15.00 36.05
C TRP A 878 -32.14 13.54 36.04
N TRP A 879 -32.97 12.66 36.59
CA TRP A 879 -32.86 11.21 36.39
C TRP A 879 -34.30 10.64 36.25
N PRO A 880 -34.66 9.96 35.15
CA PRO A 880 -36.00 9.38 35.01
C PRO A 880 -36.29 8.34 36.10
N ALA A 881 -37.31 8.60 36.91
CA ALA A 881 -37.72 7.73 38.02
C ALA A 881 -38.59 6.54 37.54
N SER A 882 -38.06 5.72 36.63
CA SER A 882 -38.76 4.59 35.98
C SER A 882 -38.36 3.20 36.49
N PHE A 883 -37.60 3.11 37.59
CA PHE A 883 -37.37 1.85 38.32
C PHE A 883 -37.58 2.03 39.83
N ARG A 884 -38.85 2.00 40.26
CA ARG A 884 -39.23 1.54 41.60
C ARG A 884 -40.11 0.31 41.46
N SER A 885 -39.63 -0.82 41.96
CA SER A 885 -40.45 -2.02 42.18
C SER A 885 -41.60 -1.68 43.14
N ARG A 886 -42.80 -2.15 42.82
CA ARG A 886 -43.91 -2.15 43.79
C ARG A 886 -43.63 -3.23 44.84
N PRO A 887 -43.57 -2.92 46.15
CA PRO A 887 -43.77 -3.95 47.16
C PRO A 887 -45.24 -4.39 47.11
N ALA A 888 -45.49 -5.69 47.18
CA ALA A 888 -46.84 -6.19 47.45
C ALA A 888 -47.15 -6.01 48.94
N LEU A 889 -48.36 -5.57 49.26
CA LEU A 889 -48.95 -5.66 50.59
C LEU A 889 -50.38 -6.16 50.44
N ALA A 890 -50.71 -7.24 51.14
CA ALA A 890 -51.99 -7.91 51.05
C ALA A 890 -52.84 -7.62 52.29
N HIS A 891 -54.01 -7.02 52.07
CA HIS A 891 -55.25 -7.07 52.85
C HIS A 891 -56.33 -6.50 51.92
N GLY A 892 -57.58 -6.97 51.91
CA GLY A 892 -58.19 -8.04 52.69
C GLY A 892 -59.71 -7.80 52.71
N GLY A 893 -60.45 -8.63 51.96
CA GLY A 893 -61.86 -8.43 51.62
C GLY A 893 -62.17 -9.11 50.30
#